data_AF-A0A507EPW3-F1
#
_entry.id   AF-A0A507EPW3-F1
#
_cell.length_a   1.000
_cell.length_b   1.000
_cell.length_c   1.000
_cell.angle_alpha   90.00
_cell.angle_beta   90.00
_cell.angle_gamma   90.00
#
_symmetry.space_group_name_H-M   'P 1'
#
loop_
_entity.id
_entity.type
_entity.pdbx_description
1 polymer ?
#
loop_
_entity_poly.entity_id
_entity_poly.type
_entity_poly.pdbx_seq_one_letter_code
_entity_poly.pdbx_strand_id
1 'polypeptide(L)'
;MKRPFGEDSDSDGEAEALRNRRRPGLDSTIPTNTTAEQEADDEVDPLDAFMAEMEKSSTNETSNTKKPTVRMDQIESQENDYAEFMAAKGVEVGLVNAKMLDRDAGYNSDEDVYASARAMDDNESNSDRTITLHNGKKAVDPLPSVDHAKIEYLEIEKDLLVEHSDIKALSEEQVQRIRRDLDMRVAGVNVAKPCISFAHFMFEDCLLNAISKVGFSAPTAIQQQAVPVALNGRDIIAVSKTGSGKTAAFVWPMIVHMMDQPELEHGDGPIGLILAPTRELATQIYTETKKFGKAYDLKCSVVYGGVSKTEQFKELKARPEILVATPGRLIDLIKMKATNLRRVSFLVLDEADRMFDLGFEPQVRSICNAIRPDRQTLLFSATFAKPVEFLAREVLTDPIRITIGNVGQSNTDITQHVVFTDLGTVIVFISQKAGVIELSENLNKNGFSNTSFHGDLPQHERDRIIQDLKRRPETHRLLIATDVAARGLDIKTVRTVVNFDVARDMDGHVHRVGRTGRAGEKGTAYTLITKKEERFAALLVRHFLEAFLEVPEELMKLANKDPRFSREVGRGGRGGRGGRGGGRGGRGRGRGGIGMASLGGGGGRGGGSNPNMVPVGGQRSSGGGSSFAGGGGSGRGRGALPRGEEMQEYCSDDPSAQAENAISILEQWWSECMEGCTPRLISLEQAVQSPWSKVFKDGQIATNATVTANDAPKTAKDLLSEAKAHLVGGRINDAMTAFDMAIDLEPKNYLAIFRRAAAQLSVGRMSHALRDFNSVLEIRPDFDQALVQRGKIHLRDCNIPDALNDLRKYSQSTPKDEEILEVIREAEQAQPDLIELDSLLAKKQYEPALESLSRLISLCPLHVDLRLKRANIYEETNDLVMAIGDLSRVAGIKPTPQTLHRLANLRVKAGELTDAMASIKECMKQDPENKPCKKVFRELRALEKALKKSEDMFNKSRWKSAVTELLAEKGYMQLAEAMGGDSVRLVGYKIACKSYAELNKKEEITKWCSSVIQLDEENSEALFFRGMMKMEAEDYEDALRDFEKAHNANQQDRRIVDAYQKAQRLLAQSQKKDYYKVLGISRSASKKEIKKAFRKLAQQWHPDKYDGELTQEQVVKKMSEINEAYEVLSDDEKREQFDNGVDPNDQQQQQQQGFRHGGGQPFFFQNGFPQGGGQQFHFNF
;
A
#
# COMPACT_ATOMS: atom_id res chain seq x y z
N MET A 1 5.26 9.46 70.14
CA MET A 1 5.40 8.91 71.52
C MET A 1 5.09 7.42 71.51
N LYS A 2 5.18 6.71 72.65
CA LYS A 2 4.99 5.24 72.75
C LYS A 2 3.51 4.86 73.05
N ARG A 3 3.07 3.70 72.51
CA ARG A 3 2.37 2.51 73.12
C ARG A 3 1.84 2.59 74.59
N PRO A 4 0.98 1.65 75.10
CA PRO A 4 0.23 0.50 74.47
C PRO A 4 -1.19 0.19 75.07
N PHE A 5 -1.79 -0.97 74.66
CA PHE A 5 -2.82 -1.83 75.33
C PHE A 5 -4.24 -1.25 75.64
N GLY A 6 -5.31 -2.05 75.83
CA GLY A 6 -5.46 -3.52 75.90
C GLY A 6 -6.84 -4.02 75.42
N GLU A 7 -7.04 -5.32 75.15
CA GLU A 7 -7.43 -6.42 76.09
C GLU A 7 -8.94 -6.40 76.46
N ASP A 8 -9.70 -7.51 76.50
CA ASP A 8 -9.51 -8.92 76.04
C ASP A 8 -10.90 -9.66 76.04
N SER A 9 -10.96 -11.01 76.08
CA SER A 9 -12.16 -11.92 76.21
C SER A 9 -13.08 -12.07 74.98
N ASP A 10 -13.89 -13.13 74.74
CA ASP A 10 -14.07 -14.56 75.17
C ASP A 10 -15.14 -15.19 74.20
N SER A 11 -15.59 -16.45 74.10
CA SER A 11 -15.41 -17.85 74.62
C SER A 11 -16.38 -18.74 73.78
N ASP A 12 -16.36 -20.07 73.59
CA ASP A 12 -15.47 -21.24 73.82
C ASP A 12 -16.10 -22.44 73.03
N GLY A 13 -15.53 -23.64 72.86
CA GLY A 13 -14.18 -24.18 73.10
C GLY A 13 -13.66 -24.83 71.81
N GLU A 14 -13.26 -26.10 71.64
CA GLU A 14 -12.87 -27.31 72.42
C GLU A 14 -12.34 -28.32 71.35
N ALA A 15 -11.68 -29.47 71.55
CA ALA A 15 -10.76 -30.12 72.52
C ALA A 15 -10.42 -31.51 71.85
N GLU A 16 -9.37 -32.31 72.06
CA GLU A 16 -8.07 -32.42 72.77
C GLU A 16 -7.30 -33.53 71.94
N ALA A 17 -5.98 -33.81 71.94
CA ALA A 17 -4.72 -33.23 72.43
C ALA A 17 -3.55 -34.14 71.89
N LEU A 18 -2.36 -34.40 72.45
CA LEU A 18 -1.72 -34.06 73.73
C LEU A 18 -0.18 -33.90 73.57
N ARG A 19 0.67 -34.88 73.95
CA ARG A 19 2.16 -34.70 74.03
C ARG A 19 3.01 -35.99 73.87
N ASN A 20 4.30 -35.76 73.53
CA ASN A 20 5.55 -36.39 74.07
C ASN A 20 6.26 -37.62 73.41
N ARG A 21 7.53 -37.36 72.99
CA ARG A 21 8.80 -38.10 73.26
C ARG A 21 9.18 -39.46 72.60
N ARG A 22 10.51 -39.55 72.27
CA ARG A 22 11.46 -40.71 72.15
C ARG A 22 11.82 -41.32 70.75
N ARG A 23 13.09 -41.77 70.66
CA ARG A 23 13.76 -42.75 69.74
C ARG A 23 14.17 -44.00 70.60
N PRO A 24 15.03 -45.00 70.22
CA PRO A 24 15.73 -45.35 68.96
C PRO A 24 15.83 -46.90 68.64
N GLY A 25 16.71 -47.30 67.69
CA GLY A 25 17.30 -48.66 67.52
C GLY A 25 16.86 -49.43 66.26
N LEU A 26 17.61 -50.34 65.62
CA LEU A 26 19.02 -50.86 65.69
C LEU A 26 19.51 -51.02 64.20
N ASP A 27 20.78 -50.95 63.80
CA ASP A 27 21.91 -51.91 63.93
C ASP A 27 21.64 -53.29 63.27
N SER A 28 22.50 -53.94 62.47
CA SER A 28 23.96 -53.79 62.20
C SER A 28 24.44 -54.48 60.89
N THR A 29 25.75 -54.38 60.60
CA THR A 29 26.62 -55.30 59.77
C THR A 29 26.59 -55.35 58.22
N ILE A 30 27.80 -55.57 57.68
CA ILE A 30 28.28 -55.84 56.30
C ILE A 30 28.56 -57.36 56.23
N PRO A 31 28.27 -58.15 55.15
CA PRO A 31 29.21 -58.27 54.00
C PRO A 31 28.71 -58.81 52.62
N THR A 32 29.61 -58.76 51.64
CA THR A 32 29.83 -59.63 50.44
C THR A 32 28.65 -60.18 49.60
N ASN A 33 28.52 -60.01 48.27
CA ASN A 33 29.44 -60.18 47.11
C ASN A 33 29.44 -61.61 46.48
N THR A 34 28.86 -61.73 45.25
CA THR A 34 29.13 -62.74 44.16
C THR A 34 28.94 -64.26 44.43
N THR A 35 28.54 -65.16 43.51
CA THR A 35 28.14 -65.14 42.06
C THR A 35 27.61 -66.53 41.64
N ALA A 36 26.81 -66.60 40.56
CA ALA A 36 26.61 -67.76 39.65
C ALA A 36 25.90 -69.02 40.24
N GLU A 37 25.33 -69.98 39.49
CA GLU A 37 25.22 -70.20 38.02
C GLU A 37 24.06 -71.19 37.65
N GLN A 38 23.86 -71.44 36.34
CA GLN A 38 23.25 -72.63 35.68
C GLN A 38 21.71 -72.83 35.56
N GLU A 39 21.21 -72.55 34.34
CA GLU A 39 20.44 -73.42 33.39
C GLU A 39 19.28 -74.37 33.82
N ALA A 40 18.08 -74.17 33.22
CA ALA A 40 17.33 -75.15 32.37
C ALA A 40 15.96 -74.60 31.89
N ASP A 41 15.41 -75.12 30.77
CA ASP A 41 14.14 -74.70 30.10
C ASP A 41 12.86 -75.42 30.61
N ASP A 42 11.68 -74.76 30.52
CA ASP A 42 10.58 -75.10 29.55
C ASP A 42 9.22 -74.34 29.77
N GLU A 43 8.42 -74.24 28.69
CA GLU A 43 6.97 -73.86 28.57
C GLU A 43 6.37 -72.52 29.11
N VAL A 44 6.57 -71.45 28.32
CA VAL A 44 5.61 -70.41 27.83
C VAL A 44 4.29 -70.07 28.59
N ASP A 45 4.13 -68.77 28.95
CA ASP A 45 2.84 -68.04 29.05
C ASP A 45 2.99 -66.61 28.42
N PRO A 46 2.00 -66.03 27.69
CA PRO A 46 2.30 -65.09 26.60
C PRO A 46 2.19 -63.60 26.98
N LEU A 47 2.80 -63.15 28.07
CA LEU A 47 2.94 -61.71 28.40
C LEU A 47 4.40 -61.23 28.45
N ASP A 48 5.31 -62.05 28.98
CA ASP A 48 6.76 -61.75 28.99
C ASP A 48 7.34 -61.66 27.57
N ALA A 49 6.72 -62.36 26.61
CA ALA A 49 7.06 -62.31 25.19
C ALA A 49 6.93 -60.92 24.54
N PHE A 50 6.22 -59.96 25.17
CA PHE A 50 6.12 -58.58 24.66
C PHE A 50 7.10 -57.62 25.34
N MET A 51 7.35 -57.79 26.64
CA MET A 51 8.34 -56.98 27.37
C MET A 51 9.79 -57.35 26.99
N ALA A 52 10.02 -58.57 26.51
CA ALA A 52 11.32 -59.04 26.02
C ALA A 52 11.69 -58.57 24.59
N GLU A 53 10.90 -57.69 23.95
CA GLU A 53 11.07 -57.33 22.53
C GLU A 53 11.64 -55.91 22.28
N MET A 54 11.89 -55.11 23.33
CA MET A 54 12.50 -53.77 23.20
C MET A 54 13.85 -53.57 23.90
N GLU A 55 14.31 -54.50 24.76
CA GLU A 55 15.69 -54.54 25.28
C GLU A 55 16.43 -55.85 24.95
N LYS A 56 16.22 -56.36 23.73
CA LYS A 56 17.23 -57.21 23.06
C LYS A 56 18.25 -56.32 22.37
N SER A 57 19.53 -56.73 22.39
CA SER A 57 20.71 -56.03 21.83
C SER A 57 20.99 -54.63 22.44
N SER A 58 22.10 -54.30 23.11
CA SER A 58 23.47 -54.86 23.18
C SER A 58 24.09 -55.12 21.80
N THR A 59 25.16 -54.45 21.38
CA THR A 59 26.51 -54.29 21.99
C THR A 59 27.22 -53.04 21.39
N ASN A 60 28.37 -52.51 21.83
CA ASN A 60 29.35 -52.87 22.88
C ASN A 60 30.18 -51.63 23.32
N GLU A 61 30.72 -51.66 24.56
CA GLU A 61 32.07 -51.19 24.99
C GLU A 61 32.53 -49.71 24.79
N THR A 62 33.39 -49.09 25.63
CA THR A 62 34.11 -49.51 26.87
C THR A 62 34.47 -48.31 27.78
N SER A 63 34.72 -48.61 29.08
CA SER A 63 35.51 -47.84 30.08
C SER A 63 35.13 -46.37 30.41
N ASN A 64 34.76 -45.94 31.63
CA ASN A 64 35.28 -46.15 33.01
C ASN A 64 36.41 -45.18 33.45
N THR A 65 36.10 -44.18 34.28
CA THR A 65 36.80 -43.86 35.55
C THR A 65 36.03 -42.80 36.38
N LYS A 66 36.49 -42.46 37.60
CA LYS A 66 35.71 -41.80 38.69
C LYS A 66 35.99 -40.30 38.86
N LYS A 67 35.00 -39.56 39.37
CA LYS A 67 35.16 -38.19 39.93
C LYS A 67 35.98 -38.20 41.24
N PRO A 68 36.78 -37.16 41.51
CA PRO A 68 37.06 -36.64 42.84
C PRO A 68 36.29 -35.33 43.13
N THR A 69 36.20 -34.95 44.41
CA THR A 69 35.61 -33.68 44.88
C THR A 69 36.68 -32.66 45.29
N VAL A 70 36.38 -31.37 45.11
CA VAL A 70 37.16 -30.25 45.67
C VAL A 70 36.19 -29.28 46.37
N ARG A 71 36.66 -28.60 47.42
CA ARG A 71 35.89 -27.60 48.18
C ARG A 71 36.26 -26.18 47.74
N MET A 72 35.32 -25.27 47.96
CA MET A 72 35.48 -23.82 47.84
C MET A 72 36.70 -23.31 48.61
N ASP A 73 37.58 -22.56 47.96
CA ASP A 73 38.31 -21.42 48.54
C ASP A 73 39.05 -20.63 47.44
N GLN A 74 39.12 -19.30 47.63
CA GLN A 74 39.83 -18.30 46.81
C GLN A 74 39.28 -17.98 45.40
N ILE A 75 39.64 -16.79 44.91
CA ILE A 75 39.02 -16.06 43.79
C ILE A 75 40.16 -15.43 42.98
N GLU A 76 40.14 -15.56 41.63
CA GLU A 76 40.33 -14.44 40.68
C GLU A 76 40.27 -14.89 39.20
N SER A 77 39.82 -13.96 38.35
CA SER A 77 39.70 -13.95 36.88
C SER A 77 40.28 -15.10 36.02
N GLN A 78 39.45 -15.66 35.12
CA GLN A 78 39.65 -15.56 33.65
C GLN A 78 38.44 -16.11 32.84
N GLU A 79 38.44 -15.86 31.53
CA GLU A 79 37.33 -16.14 30.59
C GLU A 79 37.48 -17.53 29.93
N ASN A 80 36.46 -18.41 29.99
CA ASN A 80 36.10 -19.41 28.93
C ASN A 80 34.93 -20.39 29.23
N ASP A 81 34.28 -20.33 30.39
CA ASP A 81 33.39 -21.39 30.94
C ASP A 81 32.20 -21.85 30.06
N TYR A 82 31.83 -21.09 29.01
CA TYR A 82 30.69 -21.41 28.14
C TYR A 82 30.97 -22.51 27.10
N ALA A 83 32.20 -22.59 26.58
CA ALA A 83 32.52 -23.55 25.51
C ALA A 83 32.55 -25.00 26.03
N GLU A 84 33.11 -25.20 27.22
CA GLU A 84 33.25 -26.51 27.86
C GLU A 84 31.89 -27.05 28.35
N PHE A 85 31.01 -26.16 28.86
CA PHE A 85 29.61 -26.49 29.19
C PHE A 85 28.80 -27.00 27.99
N MET A 86 28.99 -26.41 26.80
CA MET A 86 28.31 -26.82 25.57
C MET A 86 28.89 -28.13 24.99
N ALA A 87 30.21 -28.31 25.06
CA ALA A 87 30.87 -29.57 24.68
C ALA A 87 30.42 -30.74 25.55
N ALA A 88 30.26 -30.53 26.87
CA ALA A 88 29.76 -31.53 27.81
C ALA A 88 28.30 -32.00 27.55
N LYS A 89 27.56 -31.30 26.67
CA LYS A 89 26.23 -31.72 26.18
C LYS A 89 26.23 -32.29 24.75
N GLY A 90 27.40 -32.49 24.13
CA GLY A 90 27.53 -33.17 22.84
C GLY A 90 27.05 -32.37 21.63
N VAL A 91 27.15 -31.04 21.67
CA VAL A 91 26.72 -30.15 20.56
C VAL A 91 27.93 -29.63 19.80
N GLU A 92 28.13 -30.07 18.56
CA GLU A 92 29.12 -29.48 17.66
C GLU A 92 28.71 -28.06 17.23
N VAL A 93 29.59 -27.08 17.48
CA VAL A 93 29.40 -25.68 17.09
C VAL A 93 29.76 -25.50 15.60
N GLY A 94 28.86 -25.95 14.71
CA GLY A 94 29.13 -25.95 13.26
C GLY A 94 27.94 -25.70 12.32
N LEU A 95 26.69 -25.97 12.72
CA LEU A 95 25.50 -25.77 11.86
C LEU A 95 24.25 -25.32 12.64
N VAL A 96 23.94 -24.02 12.61
CA VAL A 96 22.70 -23.46 13.17
C VAL A 96 22.00 -22.55 12.15
N ASN A 97 21.29 -23.17 11.18
CA ASN A 97 20.27 -22.52 10.34
C ASN A 97 19.40 -23.59 9.61
N ALA A 98 18.83 -24.55 10.35
CA ALA A 98 17.97 -25.59 9.77
C ALA A 98 16.92 -26.21 10.72
N LYS A 99 17.15 -26.22 12.05
CA LYS A 99 16.31 -26.98 13.02
C LYS A 99 15.39 -26.13 13.91
N MET A 100 15.13 -24.86 13.58
CA MET A 100 14.27 -23.95 14.38
C MET A 100 12.77 -23.96 14.00
N LEU A 101 12.30 -24.96 13.26
CA LEU A 101 10.90 -25.08 12.83
C LEU A 101 10.29 -26.47 13.15
N ASP A 102 10.68 -27.04 14.29
CA ASP A 102 9.87 -28.10 14.90
C ASP A 102 8.84 -27.48 15.85
N ARG A 103 7.61 -28.02 15.85
CA ARG A 103 6.62 -27.67 16.87
C ARG A 103 6.95 -28.46 18.15
N ASP A 104 6.47 -27.95 19.27
CA ASP A 104 6.53 -28.61 20.59
C ASP A 104 7.91 -28.68 21.28
N ALA A 105 8.91 -27.94 20.77
CA ALA A 105 10.05 -27.49 21.57
C ALA A 105 9.60 -26.44 22.62
N GLY A 106 9.28 -26.92 23.83
CA GLY A 106 8.82 -26.09 24.94
C GLY A 106 9.93 -25.21 25.54
N TYR A 107 9.83 -23.90 25.30
CA TYR A 107 10.53 -22.89 26.11
C TYR A 107 9.80 -22.82 27.47
N ASN A 108 10.33 -23.53 28.46
CA ASN A 108 9.69 -23.71 29.77
C ASN A 108 10.09 -22.63 30.80
N SER A 109 10.85 -21.62 30.38
CA SER A 109 11.15 -20.43 31.18
C SER A 109 11.14 -19.16 30.31
N ASP A 110 10.90 -18.00 30.92
CA ASP A 110 11.15 -16.70 30.27
C ASP A 110 12.66 -16.42 30.11
N GLU A 111 13.51 -17.05 30.94
CA GLU A 111 14.97 -16.89 30.95
C GLU A 111 15.60 -17.32 29.61
N ASP A 112 15.17 -18.48 29.08
CA ASP A 112 15.61 -19.01 27.77
C ASP A 112 15.24 -18.06 26.61
N VAL A 113 14.10 -17.37 26.73
CA VAL A 113 13.63 -16.41 25.73
C VAL A 113 14.36 -15.07 25.86
N TYR A 114 14.70 -14.63 27.08
CA TYR A 114 15.59 -13.48 27.29
C TYR A 114 17.02 -13.73 26.79
N ALA A 115 17.56 -14.95 26.96
CA ALA A 115 18.83 -15.35 26.37
C ALA A 115 18.77 -15.30 24.83
N SER A 116 17.67 -15.80 24.24
CA SER A 116 17.42 -15.75 22.80
C SER A 116 17.29 -14.32 22.26
N ALA A 117 16.67 -13.42 23.02
CA ALA A 117 16.55 -12.00 22.67
C ALA A 117 17.90 -11.28 22.70
N ARG A 118 18.73 -11.53 23.72
CA ARG A 118 20.11 -11.01 23.83
C ARG A 118 20.95 -11.47 22.64
N ALA A 119 20.98 -12.76 22.34
CA ALA A 119 21.76 -13.33 21.23
C ALA A 119 21.35 -12.80 19.83
N MET A 120 20.14 -12.24 19.69
CA MET A 120 19.73 -11.50 18.50
C MET A 120 20.21 -10.04 18.50
N ASP A 121 20.08 -9.32 19.62
CA ASP A 121 20.60 -7.95 19.78
C ASP A 121 22.14 -7.93 19.60
N ASP A 122 22.86 -8.92 20.15
CA ASP A 122 24.31 -9.10 20.01
C ASP A 122 24.73 -9.29 18.54
N ASN A 123 23.95 -10.05 17.76
CA ASN A 123 24.17 -10.25 16.32
C ASN A 123 23.93 -8.97 15.48
N GLU A 124 22.98 -8.11 15.87
CA GLU A 124 22.86 -6.79 15.24
C GLU A 124 24.10 -5.93 15.58
N SER A 125 24.55 -5.94 16.84
CA SER A 125 25.69 -5.12 17.30
C SER A 125 27.03 -5.44 16.62
N ASN A 126 27.32 -6.72 16.37
CA ASN A 126 28.61 -7.16 15.82
C ASN A 126 28.73 -6.95 14.30
N SER A 127 27.64 -6.54 13.63
CA SER A 127 27.62 -6.23 12.19
C SER A 127 28.27 -4.88 11.84
N ASP A 128 28.40 -3.98 12.82
CA ASP A 128 28.76 -2.57 12.63
C ASP A 128 30.27 -2.31 12.39
N ARG A 129 31.06 -3.37 12.12
CA ARG A 129 32.52 -3.29 11.92
C ARG A 129 33.08 -3.98 10.67
N THR A 130 32.25 -4.57 9.80
CA THR A 130 32.72 -5.06 8.48
C THR A 130 31.70 -4.73 7.39
N ILE A 131 31.94 -3.65 6.64
CA ILE A 131 31.09 -3.25 5.52
C ILE A 131 31.40 -4.12 4.29
N THR A 132 30.82 -5.32 4.24
CA THR A 132 30.67 -6.10 3.00
C THR A 132 29.24 -5.92 2.45
N LEU A 133 29.14 -5.28 1.28
CA LEU A 133 27.87 -4.81 0.69
C LEU A 133 26.88 -5.93 0.33
N HIS A 134 26.09 -6.38 1.30
CA HIS A 134 24.94 -7.27 1.11
C HIS A 134 23.62 -6.47 1.22
N ASN A 135 23.23 -5.79 0.14
CA ASN A 135 21.95 -5.07 0.03
C ASN A 135 20.74 -6.01 -0.13
N GLY A 136 20.67 -7.07 0.69
CA GLY A 136 19.54 -7.98 0.81
C GLY A 136 18.84 -7.78 2.15
N LYS A 137 17.94 -6.79 2.25
CA LYS A 137 17.02 -6.70 3.39
C LYS A 137 16.14 -7.96 3.38
N LYS A 138 16.40 -8.90 4.28
CA LYS A 138 15.49 -10.04 4.50
C LYS A 138 14.09 -9.49 4.79
N ALA A 139 13.11 -9.92 4.01
CA ALA A 139 11.72 -9.62 4.32
C ALA A 139 11.38 -10.26 5.67
N VAL A 140 10.76 -9.51 6.57
CA VAL A 140 10.18 -10.10 7.79
C VAL A 140 9.00 -10.96 7.35
N ASP A 141 9.11 -12.29 7.48
CA ASP A 141 8.03 -13.19 7.05
C ASP A 141 6.74 -12.85 7.82
N PRO A 142 5.55 -13.02 7.22
CA PRO A 142 4.28 -12.79 7.91
C PRO A 142 4.14 -13.69 9.15
N LEU A 143 3.26 -13.26 10.06
CA LEU A 143 2.75 -14.13 11.13
C LEU A 143 2.04 -15.34 10.52
N PRO A 144 2.13 -16.53 11.15
CA PRO A 144 1.34 -17.69 10.74
C PRO A 144 -0.16 -17.39 10.86
N SER A 145 -0.96 -17.92 9.94
CA SER A 145 -2.41 -17.70 9.95
C SER A 145 -3.07 -18.26 11.21
N VAL A 146 -3.97 -17.48 11.80
CA VAL A 146 -4.72 -17.83 13.00
C VAL A 146 -6.07 -18.43 12.60
N ASP A 147 -6.38 -19.61 13.14
CA ASP A 147 -7.69 -20.24 12.96
C ASP A 147 -8.65 -19.72 14.04
N HIS A 148 -9.24 -18.56 13.78
CA HIS A 148 -10.14 -17.88 14.72
C HIS A 148 -11.36 -18.71 15.10
N ALA A 149 -11.79 -19.67 14.28
CA ALA A 149 -12.90 -20.59 14.59
C ALA A 149 -12.55 -21.64 15.67
N LYS A 150 -11.29 -21.70 16.12
CA LYS A 150 -10.81 -22.53 17.23
C LYS A 150 -10.44 -21.73 18.48
N ILE A 151 -10.68 -20.42 18.49
CA ILE A 151 -10.38 -19.55 19.63
C ILE A 151 -11.71 -19.05 20.20
N GLU A 152 -11.99 -19.45 21.44
CA GLU A 152 -13.04 -18.83 22.24
C GLU A 152 -12.56 -17.44 22.65
N TYR A 153 -13.42 -16.44 22.46
CA TYR A 153 -13.10 -15.03 22.67
C TYR A 153 -14.08 -14.43 23.68
N LEU A 154 -13.57 -13.61 24.61
CA LEU A 154 -14.40 -12.80 25.50
C LEU A 154 -15.35 -11.92 24.68
N GLU A 155 -16.63 -11.86 25.04
CA GLU A 155 -17.58 -10.94 24.41
C GLU A 155 -17.14 -9.48 24.61
N ILE A 156 -17.50 -8.61 23.67
CA ILE A 156 -17.15 -7.19 23.64
C ILE A 156 -18.43 -6.40 23.41
N GLU A 157 -18.81 -5.54 24.36
CA GLU A 157 -19.72 -4.44 24.04
C GLU A 157 -18.96 -3.38 23.25
N LYS A 158 -19.64 -2.78 22.27
CA LYS A 158 -19.07 -1.80 21.33
C LYS A 158 -19.86 -0.51 21.27
N ASP A 159 -21.18 -0.52 21.51
CA ASP A 159 -22.00 0.69 21.42
C ASP A 159 -22.04 1.43 22.76
N LEU A 160 -20.92 2.08 23.07
CA LEU A 160 -20.71 2.91 24.25
C LEU A 160 -21.20 4.36 24.04
N LEU A 161 -21.94 4.65 22.97
CA LEU A 161 -22.41 6.00 22.66
C LEU A 161 -23.66 6.39 23.47
N VAL A 162 -23.45 7.17 24.52
CA VAL A 162 -24.53 7.91 25.18
C VAL A 162 -24.76 9.25 24.46
N GLU A 163 -25.85 9.39 23.68
CA GLU A 163 -26.19 10.67 23.05
C GLU A 163 -26.61 11.74 24.08
N HIS A 164 -25.84 12.83 24.17
CA HIS A 164 -26.22 14.04 24.91
C HIS A 164 -27.55 14.63 24.39
N SER A 165 -28.37 15.19 25.29
CA SER A 165 -29.72 15.72 25.00
C SER A 165 -29.76 16.63 23.77
N ASP A 166 -28.79 17.53 23.69
CA ASP A 166 -28.78 18.62 22.72
C ASP A 166 -28.41 18.11 21.31
N ILE A 167 -27.56 17.08 21.25
CA ILE A 167 -27.21 16.38 20.01
C ILE A 167 -28.39 15.53 19.55
N LYS A 168 -29.03 14.81 20.48
CA LYS A 168 -30.24 14.03 20.23
C LYS A 168 -31.38 14.89 19.69
N ALA A 169 -31.49 16.14 20.15
CA ALA A 169 -32.48 17.12 19.71
C ALA A 169 -32.24 17.72 18.31
N LEU A 170 -31.02 17.63 17.75
CA LEU A 170 -30.74 18.18 16.41
C LEU A 170 -31.62 17.52 15.33
N SER A 171 -32.22 18.33 14.46
CA SER A 171 -32.85 17.85 13.22
C SER A 171 -31.80 17.43 12.19
N GLU A 172 -32.20 16.60 11.21
CA GLU A 172 -31.25 16.18 10.16
C GLU A 172 -30.78 17.38 9.31
N GLU A 173 -31.62 18.40 9.11
CA GLU A 173 -31.21 19.67 8.48
C GLU A 173 -30.13 20.40 9.27
N GLN A 174 -30.23 20.42 10.60
CA GLN A 174 -29.21 21.01 11.49
C GLN A 174 -27.92 20.18 11.47
N VAL A 175 -28.01 18.85 11.47
CA VAL A 175 -26.86 17.95 11.32
C VAL A 175 -26.17 18.15 9.97
N GLN A 176 -26.92 18.21 8.86
CA GLN A 176 -26.40 18.51 7.53
C GLN A 176 -25.85 19.94 7.40
N ARG A 177 -26.36 20.89 8.19
CA ARG A 177 -25.79 22.24 8.27
C ARG A 177 -24.45 22.22 9.01
N ILE A 178 -24.37 21.62 10.21
CA ILE A 178 -23.11 21.46 10.96
C ILE A 178 -22.06 20.74 10.10
N ARG A 179 -22.44 19.69 9.36
CA ARG A 179 -21.55 18.98 8.43
C ARG A 179 -21.05 19.90 7.30
N ARG A 180 -21.90 20.73 6.68
CA ARG A 180 -21.49 21.71 5.65
C ARG A 180 -20.60 22.83 6.21
N ASP A 181 -20.98 23.39 7.35
CA ASP A 181 -20.27 24.50 8.02
C ASP A 181 -18.85 24.09 8.49
N LEU A 182 -18.56 22.78 8.53
CA LEU A 182 -17.25 22.16 8.88
C LEU A 182 -16.51 21.53 7.67
N ASP A 183 -16.99 21.73 6.44
CA ASP A 183 -16.53 21.05 5.20
C ASP A 183 -16.38 19.52 5.38
N MET A 184 -17.43 18.90 5.91
CA MET A 184 -17.48 17.50 6.29
C MET A 184 -18.47 16.73 5.41
N ARG A 185 -17.95 15.74 4.69
CA ARG A 185 -18.73 14.72 3.98
C ARG A 185 -18.71 13.42 4.75
N VAL A 186 -19.89 12.81 4.94
CA VAL A 186 -20.09 11.60 5.73
C VAL A 186 -20.88 10.61 4.88
N ALA A 187 -20.43 9.35 4.80
CA ALA A 187 -21.09 8.29 4.07
C ALA A 187 -21.08 6.98 4.87
N GLY A 188 -22.20 6.25 4.84
CA GLY A 188 -22.47 5.07 5.65
C GLY A 188 -23.92 5.07 6.13
N VAL A 189 -24.34 4.01 6.83
CA VAL A 189 -25.72 3.83 7.31
C VAL A 189 -25.79 4.06 8.82
N ASN A 190 -26.86 4.71 9.29
CA ASN A 190 -27.13 5.01 10.71
C ASN A 190 -25.96 5.71 11.41
N VAL A 191 -25.46 6.82 10.83
CA VAL A 191 -24.27 7.50 11.34
C VAL A 191 -24.59 8.41 12.52
N ALA A 192 -23.93 8.18 13.66
CA ALA A 192 -24.00 9.04 14.84
C ALA A 192 -23.83 10.54 14.51
N LYS A 193 -24.53 11.39 15.24
CA LYS A 193 -24.53 12.84 15.00
C LYS A 193 -23.22 13.50 15.46
N PRO A 194 -22.78 14.61 14.82
CA PRO A 194 -21.55 15.30 15.21
C PRO A 194 -21.71 16.02 16.56
N CYS A 195 -20.81 15.74 17.49
CA CYS A 195 -20.80 16.33 18.84
C CYS A 195 -19.99 17.63 18.87
N ILE A 196 -20.68 18.77 18.91
CA ILE A 196 -20.08 20.12 18.77
C ILE A 196 -19.31 20.65 20.01
N SER A 197 -19.24 19.90 21.11
CA SER A 197 -18.53 20.28 22.34
C SER A 197 -17.95 19.05 23.06
N PHE A 198 -16.98 19.23 23.96
CA PHE A 198 -16.43 18.10 24.73
C PHE A 198 -17.44 17.47 25.69
N ALA A 199 -18.35 18.26 26.27
CA ALA A 199 -19.42 17.74 27.13
C ALA A 199 -20.38 16.81 26.36
N HIS A 200 -20.56 17.03 25.05
CA HIS A 200 -21.44 16.21 24.22
C HIS A 200 -20.89 14.81 23.91
N PHE A 201 -19.62 14.53 24.21
CA PHE A 201 -19.05 13.18 24.11
C PHE A 201 -19.39 12.28 25.32
N MET A 202 -20.03 12.82 26.37
CA MET A 202 -20.38 12.09 27.61
C MET A 202 -19.19 11.39 28.30
N PHE A 203 -17.97 11.90 28.08
CA PHE A 203 -16.78 11.43 28.79
C PHE A 203 -16.84 11.75 30.29
N GLU A 204 -16.24 10.90 31.10
CA GLU A 204 -16.08 11.14 32.54
C GLU A 204 -15.18 12.33 32.85
N ASP A 205 -15.33 12.89 34.06
CA ASP A 205 -14.51 13.98 34.57
C ASP A 205 -13.00 13.68 34.51
N CYS A 206 -12.55 12.43 34.69
CA CYS A 206 -11.14 12.07 34.60
C CYS A 206 -10.56 12.37 33.20
N LEU A 207 -11.27 11.97 32.15
CA LEU A 207 -10.86 12.22 30.76
C LEU A 207 -11.07 13.70 30.37
N LEU A 208 -12.18 14.33 30.78
CA LEU A 208 -12.43 15.76 30.52
C LEU A 208 -11.37 16.66 31.17
N ASN A 209 -10.96 16.37 32.41
CA ASN A 209 -9.87 17.08 33.08
C ASN A 209 -8.53 16.86 32.38
N ALA A 210 -8.25 15.66 31.85
CA ALA A 210 -7.04 15.41 31.05
C ALA A 210 -7.05 16.20 29.73
N ILE A 211 -8.19 16.25 29.02
CA ILE A 211 -8.39 17.05 27.79
C ILE A 211 -8.18 18.54 28.07
N SER A 212 -8.81 19.08 29.11
CA SER A 212 -8.65 20.46 29.55
C SER A 212 -7.20 20.80 29.91
N LYS A 213 -6.53 19.92 30.67
CA LYS A 213 -5.12 20.08 31.11
C LYS A 213 -4.11 20.06 29.96
N VAL A 214 -4.42 19.44 28.83
CA VAL A 214 -3.59 19.48 27.60
C VAL A 214 -3.83 20.76 26.78
N GLY A 215 -4.85 21.55 27.13
CA GLY A 215 -5.15 22.85 26.52
C GLY A 215 -6.15 22.81 25.37
N PHE A 216 -6.96 21.75 25.26
CA PHE A 216 -8.03 21.68 24.26
C PHE A 216 -9.24 22.53 24.68
N SER A 217 -9.62 23.51 23.86
CA SER A 217 -10.75 24.42 24.09
C SER A 217 -12.06 23.98 23.42
N ALA A 218 -11.99 23.40 22.21
CA ALA A 218 -13.12 22.82 21.49
C ALA A 218 -12.68 21.64 20.62
N PRO A 219 -13.57 20.66 20.33
CA PRO A 219 -13.26 19.54 19.43
C PRO A 219 -13.11 20.01 17.98
N THR A 220 -12.10 19.50 17.28
CA THR A 220 -11.88 19.80 15.85
C THR A 220 -12.90 19.08 14.95
N ALA A 221 -13.09 19.54 13.71
CA ALA A 221 -14.08 18.97 12.78
C ALA A 221 -14.01 17.42 12.64
N ILE A 222 -12.81 16.84 12.57
CA ILE A 222 -12.67 15.37 12.54
C ILE A 222 -13.05 14.72 13.87
N GLN A 223 -12.71 15.32 15.01
CA GLN A 223 -13.07 14.81 16.34
C GLN A 223 -14.58 14.83 16.55
N GLN A 224 -15.26 15.93 16.17
CA GLN A 224 -16.71 16.10 16.36
C GLN A 224 -17.52 14.95 15.73
N GLN A 225 -17.08 14.40 14.60
CA GLN A 225 -17.80 13.32 13.92
C GLN A 225 -17.17 11.92 14.11
N ALA A 226 -15.84 11.80 14.23
CA ALA A 226 -15.20 10.49 14.38
C ALA A 226 -15.30 9.93 15.81
N VAL A 227 -15.24 10.78 16.85
CA VAL A 227 -15.38 10.33 18.24
C VAL A 227 -16.74 9.66 18.51
N PRO A 228 -17.91 10.27 18.23
CA PRO A 228 -19.19 9.60 18.51
C PRO A 228 -19.43 8.37 17.63
N VAL A 229 -18.88 8.32 16.41
CA VAL A 229 -18.94 7.12 15.56
C VAL A 229 -18.06 5.99 16.12
N ALA A 230 -16.90 6.33 16.70
CA ALA A 230 -16.03 5.36 17.35
C ALA A 230 -16.62 4.85 18.67
N LEU A 231 -17.25 5.72 19.46
CA LEU A 231 -18.01 5.31 20.64
C LEU A 231 -19.22 4.44 20.29
N ASN A 232 -19.81 4.60 19.09
CA ASN A 232 -20.88 3.76 18.57
C ASN A 232 -20.40 2.40 18.01
N GLY A 233 -19.15 2.00 18.29
CA GLY A 233 -18.64 0.68 17.94
C GLY A 233 -18.38 0.43 16.45
N ARG A 234 -18.54 1.45 15.60
CA ARG A 234 -18.43 1.35 14.14
C ARG A 234 -17.00 1.49 13.67
N ASP A 235 -16.66 0.75 12.62
CA ASP A 235 -15.40 0.94 11.89
C ASP A 235 -15.41 2.29 11.16
N ILE A 236 -14.22 2.88 10.94
CA ILE A 236 -14.09 4.23 10.38
C ILE A 236 -13.08 4.27 9.24
N ILE A 237 -13.41 5.02 8.17
CA ILE A 237 -12.46 5.52 7.17
C ILE A 237 -12.40 7.05 7.32
N ALA A 238 -11.37 7.56 7.96
CA ALA A 238 -11.19 8.97 8.30
C ALA A 238 -10.13 9.64 7.40
N VAL A 239 -10.59 10.42 6.42
CA VAL A 239 -9.74 11.18 5.49
C VAL A 239 -9.74 12.65 5.94
N SER A 240 -8.60 13.17 6.40
CA SER A 240 -8.46 14.60 6.74
C SER A 240 -7.01 15.08 6.74
N LYS A 241 -6.84 16.40 6.58
CA LYS A 241 -5.54 17.12 6.57
C LYS A 241 -4.65 16.76 7.77
N THR A 242 -3.34 16.83 7.59
CA THR A 242 -2.38 16.72 8.71
C THR A 242 -2.61 17.87 9.71
N GLY A 243 -2.35 17.63 11.00
CA GLY A 243 -2.62 18.60 12.06
C GLY A 243 -4.11 18.81 12.42
N SER A 244 -5.06 18.10 11.80
CA SER A 244 -6.51 18.21 12.08
C SER A 244 -6.96 17.67 13.45
N GLY A 245 -6.07 17.05 14.23
CA GLY A 245 -6.40 16.45 15.53
C GLY A 245 -6.78 14.96 15.50
N LYS A 246 -6.49 14.23 14.40
CA LYS A 246 -6.76 12.79 14.21
C LYS A 246 -6.41 11.91 15.41
N THR A 247 -5.21 12.07 15.99
CA THR A 247 -4.71 11.21 17.08
C THR A 247 -5.66 11.17 18.29
N ALA A 248 -6.16 12.33 18.71
CA ALA A 248 -7.12 12.40 19.81
C ALA A 248 -8.49 11.79 19.44
N ALA A 249 -8.89 11.89 18.16
CA ALA A 249 -10.14 11.33 17.65
C ALA A 249 -10.20 9.79 17.69
N PHE A 250 -9.06 9.10 17.81
CA PHE A 250 -9.01 7.65 18.07
C PHE A 250 -8.53 7.28 19.48
N VAL A 251 -7.66 8.08 20.12
CA VAL A 251 -7.17 7.80 21.48
C VAL A 251 -8.28 7.93 22.53
N TRP A 252 -9.14 8.95 22.47
CA TRP A 252 -10.21 9.11 23.45
C TRP A 252 -11.25 7.97 23.43
N PRO A 253 -11.85 7.58 22.28
CA PRO A 253 -12.74 6.43 22.24
C PRO A 253 -12.03 5.10 22.52
N MET A 254 -10.75 4.94 22.18
CA MET A 254 -9.95 3.77 22.59
C MET A 254 -9.88 3.65 24.12
N ILE A 255 -9.66 4.75 24.84
CA ILE A 255 -9.63 4.73 26.32
C ILE A 255 -11.01 4.35 26.88
N VAL A 256 -12.09 4.92 26.37
CA VAL A 256 -13.46 4.57 26.80
C VAL A 256 -13.76 3.10 26.53
N HIS A 257 -13.44 2.59 25.33
CA HIS A 257 -13.56 1.18 24.96
C HIS A 257 -12.82 0.26 25.95
N MET A 258 -11.65 0.68 26.43
CA MET A 258 -10.82 -0.11 27.32
C MET A 258 -11.27 -0.08 28.78
N MET A 259 -11.94 0.98 29.23
CA MET A 259 -12.51 1.04 30.59
C MET A 259 -13.75 0.14 30.74
N ASP A 260 -14.38 -0.26 29.64
CA ASP A 260 -15.48 -1.25 29.60
C ASP A 260 -14.98 -2.70 29.46
N GLN A 261 -13.67 -2.91 29.31
CA GLN A 261 -13.06 -4.24 29.17
C GLN A 261 -12.54 -4.78 30.53
N PRO A 262 -12.55 -6.11 30.74
CA PRO A 262 -11.86 -6.71 31.87
C PRO A 262 -10.37 -6.36 31.90
N GLU A 263 -9.75 -6.31 33.09
CA GLU A 263 -8.30 -6.11 33.23
C GLU A 263 -7.47 -7.18 32.48
N LEU A 264 -6.17 -6.94 32.31
CA LEU A 264 -5.28 -7.90 31.65
C LEU A 264 -4.77 -8.97 32.63
N GLU A 265 -5.02 -10.24 32.29
CA GLU A 265 -4.51 -11.39 33.05
C GLU A 265 -3.05 -11.72 32.69
N HIS A 266 -2.48 -12.78 33.27
CA HIS A 266 -1.12 -13.19 32.92
C HIS A 266 -1.09 -13.88 31.54
N GLY A 267 -0.19 -13.44 30.65
CA GLY A 267 -0.08 -13.96 29.29
C GLY A 267 -0.97 -13.25 28.25
N ASP A 268 -1.79 -12.29 28.68
CA ASP A 268 -2.58 -11.45 27.78
C ASP A 268 -1.73 -10.49 26.92
N GLY A 269 -2.31 -10.10 25.79
CA GLY A 269 -1.81 -9.04 24.92
C GLY A 269 -2.53 -7.69 25.15
N PRO A 270 -2.19 -6.63 24.40
CA PRO A 270 -2.87 -5.34 24.48
C PRO A 270 -4.33 -5.43 24.02
N ILE A 271 -5.12 -4.45 24.45
CA ILE A 271 -6.54 -4.25 24.06
C ILE A 271 -6.62 -3.25 22.90
N GLY A 272 -5.92 -2.12 23.03
CA GLY A 272 -5.76 -1.12 21.98
C GLY A 272 -4.45 -1.31 21.20
N LEU A 273 -4.53 -1.40 19.87
CA LEU A 273 -3.36 -1.45 18.98
C LEU A 273 -3.40 -0.32 17.96
N ILE A 274 -2.32 0.47 17.88
CA ILE A 274 -2.16 1.55 16.90
C ILE A 274 -0.95 1.25 16.01
N LEU A 275 -1.17 1.00 14.72
CA LEU A 275 -0.11 0.83 13.73
C LEU A 275 0.24 2.17 13.07
N ALA A 276 1.54 2.43 12.94
CA ALA A 276 2.09 3.64 12.30
C ALA A 276 3.26 3.31 11.35
N PRO A 277 3.44 4.06 10.25
CA PRO A 277 4.48 3.83 9.24
C PRO A 277 5.91 4.17 9.68
N THR A 278 6.11 5.05 10.67
CA THR A 278 7.45 5.50 11.07
C THR A 278 7.64 5.43 12.57
N ARG A 279 8.91 5.30 13.00
CA ARG A 279 9.31 5.17 14.40
C ARG A 279 9.00 6.45 15.18
N GLU A 280 9.19 7.57 14.50
CA GLU A 280 8.99 8.93 14.95
C GLU A 280 7.49 9.22 15.16
N LEU A 281 6.63 8.76 14.24
CA LEU A 281 5.17 8.85 14.39
C LEU A 281 4.66 7.91 15.48
N ALA A 282 5.16 6.67 15.56
CA ALA A 282 4.81 5.75 16.64
C ALA A 282 5.14 6.35 18.03
N THR A 283 6.35 6.89 18.19
CA THR A 283 6.79 7.55 19.43
C THR A 283 5.99 8.82 19.75
N GLN A 284 5.54 9.55 18.73
CA GLN A 284 4.67 10.72 18.90
C GLN A 284 3.25 10.33 19.34
N ILE A 285 2.61 9.37 18.65
CA ILE A 285 1.29 8.84 19.03
C ILE A 285 1.33 8.27 20.45
N TYR A 286 2.37 7.51 20.78
CA TYR A 286 2.63 7.04 22.14
C TYR A 286 2.66 8.19 23.17
N THR A 287 3.40 9.24 22.86
CA THR A 287 3.55 10.41 23.74
C THR A 287 2.23 11.16 23.95
N GLU A 288 1.36 11.24 22.93
CA GLU A 288 0.02 11.81 23.08
C GLU A 288 -0.91 10.86 23.87
N THR A 289 -0.93 9.58 23.53
CA THR A 289 -1.74 8.54 24.20
C THR A 289 -1.48 8.50 25.71
N LYS A 290 -0.20 8.54 26.11
CA LYS A 290 0.25 8.49 27.50
C LYS A 290 -0.22 9.68 28.34
N LYS A 291 -0.58 10.83 27.74
CA LYS A 291 -1.17 11.98 28.46
C LYS A 291 -2.57 11.68 28.96
N PHE A 292 -3.36 10.98 28.16
CA PHE A 292 -4.75 10.66 28.46
C PHE A 292 -4.87 9.35 29.25
N GLY A 293 -4.14 8.29 28.85
CA GLY A 293 -4.14 7.01 29.55
C GLY A 293 -3.70 7.10 31.02
N LYS A 294 -2.83 8.08 31.36
CA LYS A 294 -2.43 8.35 32.76
C LYS A 294 -3.60 8.79 33.67
N ALA A 295 -4.72 9.27 33.13
CA ALA A 295 -5.91 9.55 33.95
C ALA A 295 -6.57 8.28 34.52
N TYR A 296 -6.22 7.11 33.96
CA TYR A 296 -6.79 5.79 34.24
C TYR A 296 -5.71 4.74 34.62
N ASP A 297 -4.49 5.21 34.90
CA ASP A 297 -3.27 4.39 35.11
C ASP A 297 -2.95 3.36 34.00
N LEU A 298 -3.50 3.55 32.79
CA LEU A 298 -3.31 2.64 31.65
C LEU A 298 -1.84 2.65 31.18
N LYS A 299 -1.24 1.46 31.13
CA LYS A 299 0.13 1.25 30.67
C LYS A 299 0.16 1.29 29.15
N CYS A 300 0.88 2.26 28.63
CA CYS A 300 1.20 2.35 27.21
C CYS A 300 2.63 1.84 26.98
N SER A 301 2.86 1.12 25.88
CA SER A 301 4.21 0.80 25.34
C SER A 301 4.32 1.14 23.85
N VAL A 302 5.55 1.22 23.32
CA VAL A 302 5.79 1.58 21.92
C VAL A 302 6.92 0.76 21.27
N VAL A 303 6.60 0.01 20.21
CA VAL A 303 7.53 -0.96 19.61
C VAL A 303 7.88 -0.66 18.16
N TYR A 304 9.17 -0.41 17.92
CA TYR A 304 9.71 0.00 16.63
C TYR A 304 11.18 -0.44 16.46
N GLY A 305 11.59 -0.62 15.20
CA GLY A 305 12.92 -1.15 14.88
C GLY A 305 14.08 -0.20 15.21
N GLY A 306 15.30 -0.73 15.30
CA GLY A 306 16.52 0.08 15.52
C GLY A 306 16.77 0.54 16.96
N VAL A 307 16.10 -0.07 17.92
CA VAL A 307 16.45 -0.12 19.36
C VAL A 307 16.41 -1.59 19.82
N SER A 308 16.93 -1.91 21.00
CA SER A 308 17.02 -3.29 21.52
C SER A 308 15.67 -4.03 21.47
N LYS A 309 15.69 -5.27 20.99
CA LYS A 309 14.56 -6.19 21.09
C LYS A 309 14.34 -6.63 22.53
N THR A 310 15.42 -6.85 23.29
CA THR A 310 15.38 -7.26 24.71
C THR A 310 14.67 -6.22 25.59
N GLU A 311 14.82 -4.93 25.31
CA GLU A 311 14.12 -3.86 26.05
C GLU A 311 12.62 -3.84 25.74
N GLN A 312 12.24 -3.79 24.46
CA GLN A 312 10.83 -3.85 24.03
C GLN A 312 10.14 -5.16 24.43
N PHE A 313 10.88 -6.27 24.53
CA PHE A 313 10.35 -7.53 25.06
C PHE A 313 9.91 -7.40 26.53
N LYS A 314 10.70 -6.72 27.36
CA LYS A 314 10.35 -6.44 28.77
C LYS A 314 9.14 -5.52 28.87
N GLU A 315 9.08 -4.48 28.04
CA GLU A 315 7.91 -3.58 28.00
C GLU A 315 6.63 -4.35 27.66
N LEU A 316 6.66 -5.25 26.67
CA LEU A 316 5.51 -6.08 26.31
C LEU A 316 5.15 -7.09 27.41
N LYS A 317 6.13 -7.71 28.06
CA LYS A 317 5.92 -8.60 29.22
C LYS A 317 5.36 -7.88 30.46
N ALA A 318 5.48 -6.56 30.55
CA ALA A 318 4.80 -5.75 31.56
C ALA A 318 3.27 -5.62 31.33
N ARG A 319 2.76 -6.16 30.21
CA ARG A 319 1.34 -6.17 29.79
C ARG A 319 0.77 -4.76 29.65
N PRO A 320 1.15 -4.03 28.59
CA PRO A 320 0.58 -2.74 28.26
C PRO A 320 -0.83 -2.92 27.67
N GLU A 321 -1.80 -2.19 28.20
CA GLU A 321 -3.17 -2.23 27.68
C GLU A 321 -3.27 -1.51 26.31
N ILE A 322 -2.41 -0.50 26.06
CA ILE A 322 -2.25 0.16 24.74
C ILE A 322 -0.86 -0.08 24.17
N LEU A 323 -0.80 -0.58 22.93
CA LEU A 323 0.43 -0.74 22.17
C LEU A 323 0.42 0.13 20.92
N VAL A 324 1.47 0.95 20.74
CA VAL A 324 1.75 1.68 19.49
C VAL A 324 2.91 1.01 18.77
N ALA A 325 2.81 0.75 17.47
CA ALA A 325 3.80 -0.09 16.79
C ALA A 325 4.08 0.27 15.32
N THR A 326 5.32 0.02 14.88
CA THR A 326 5.64 -0.13 13.45
C THR A 326 5.50 -1.61 13.04
N PRO A 327 4.83 -1.96 11.93
CA PRO A 327 4.46 -3.34 11.60
C PRO A 327 5.58 -4.40 11.73
N GLY A 328 6.74 -4.18 11.10
CA GLY A 328 7.81 -5.18 11.09
C GLY A 328 8.35 -5.57 12.48
N ARG A 329 8.54 -4.60 13.40
CA ARG A 329 9.04 -4.90 14.76
C ARG A 329 7.97 -5.56 15.63
N LEU A 330 6.68 -5.28 15.39
CA LEU A 330 5.60 -6.00 16.07
C LEU A 330 5.59 -7.48 15.68
N ILE A 331 5.76 -7.79 14.39
CA ILE A 331 5.83 -9.18 13.90
C ILE A 331 7.01 -9.93 14.52
N ASP A 332 8.20 -9.31 14.58
CA ASP A 332 9.37 -9.87 15.28
C ASP A 332 9.04 -10.23 16.74
N LEU A 333 8.47 -9.29 17.51
CA LEU A 333 8.21 -9.48 18.94
C LEU A 333 7.08 -10.50 19.21
N ILE A 334 6.08 -10.61 18.32
CA ILE A 334 5.07 -11.69 18.39
C ILE A 334 5.70 -13.05 18.07
N LYS A 335 6.57 -13.15 17.05
CA LYS A 335 7.32 -14.40 16.76
C LYS A 335 8.19 -14.82 17.96
N MET A 336 8.77 -13.86 18.67
CA MET A 336 9.54 -14.09 19.91
C MET A 336 8.66 -14.43 21.13
N LYS A 337 7.32 -14.46 21.01
CA LYS A 337 6.36 -14.65 22.12
C LYS A 337 6.44 -13.56 23.22
N ALA A 338 6.87 -12.35 22.86
CA ALA A 338 6.87 -11.19 23.77
C ALA A 338 5.44 -10.72 24.08
N THR A 339 4.54 -10.83 23.10
CA THR A 339 3.12 -10.49 23.19
C THR A 339 2.29 -11.32 22.20
N ASN A 340 0.97 -11.18 22.25
CA ASN A 340 0.02 -11.75 21.30
C ASN A 340 -1.10 -10.75 20.98
N LEU A 341 -1.99 -11.06 20.03
CA LEU A 341 -3.04 -10.15 19.56
C LEU A 341 -4.47 -10.63 19.89
N ARG A 342 -4.63 -11.55 20.86
CA ARG A 342 -5.95 -12.15 21.19
C ARG A 342 -6.92 -11.17 21.86
N ARG A 343 -6.42 -10.32 22.76
CA ARG A 343 -7.20 -9.29 23.47
C ARG A 343 -7.49 -8.05 22.63
N VAL A 344 -6.84 -7.87 21.47
CA VAL A 344 -6.96 -6.64 20.67
C VAL A 344 -8.37 -6.49 20.13
N SER A 345 -9.16 -5.62 20.77
CA SER A 345 -10.53 -5.29 20.40
C SER A 345 -10.61 -4.01 19.57
N PHE A 346 -9.65 -3.10 19.70
CA PHE A 346 -9.66 -1.79 19.05
C PHE A 346 -8.36 -1.58 18.25
N LEU A 347 -8.46 -1.58 16.93
CA LEU A 347 -7.34 -1.42 16.00
C LEU A 347 -7.38 -0.06 15.30
N VAL A 348 -6.24 0.64 15.28
CA VAL A 348 -6.06 1.88 14.52
C VAL A 348 -4.95 1.71 13.48
N LEU A 349 -5.20 2.17 12.26
CA LEU A 349 -4.23 2.25 11.17
C LEU A 349 -4.04 3.73 10.81
N ASP A 350 -3.01 4.40 11.33
CA ASP A 350 -2.74 5.84 11.05
C ASP A 350 -1.64 6.02 9.99
N GLU A 351 -1.77 7.07 9.18
CA GLU A 351 -1.03 7.26 7.91
C GLU A 351 -0.99 5.95 7.07
N ALA A 352 -2.15 5.34 6.85
CA ALA A 352 -2.29 4.06 6.14
C ALA A 352 -1.77 4.11 4.68
N ASP A 353 -1.87 5.27 4.02
CA ASP A 353 -1.22 5.52 2.73
C ASP A 353 0.31 5.36 2.81
N ARG A 354 0.95 5.92 3.83
CA ARG A 354 2.39 5.82 4.02
C ARG A 354 2.86 4.41 4.38
N MET A 355 2.04 3.59 5.04
CA MET A 355 2.38 2.18 5.27
C MET A 355 2.50 1.42 3.93
N PHE A 356 1.75 1.82 2.90
CA PHE A 356 1.78 1.20 1.58
C PHE A 356 2.95 1.72 0.73
N ASP A 357 3.24 3.03 0.74
CA ASP A 357 4.45 3.60 0.11
C ASP A 357 5.75 2.89 0.57
N LEU A 358 5.78 2.43 1.82
CA LEU A 358 6.94 1.79 2.46
C LEU A 358 6.96 0.26 2.31
N GLY A 359 5.98 -0.33 1.61
CA GLY A 359 5.89 -1.78 1.38
C GLY A 359 5.44 -2.60 2.59
N PHE A 360 4.81 -1.99 3.60
CA PHE A 360 4.30 -2.70 4.78
C PHE A 360 2.92 -3.36 4.56
N GLU A 361 2.30 -3.26 3.38
CA GLU A 361 1.01 -3.91 3.07
C GLU A 361 0.94 -5.39 3.54
N PRO A 362 1.90 -6.29 3.20
CA PRO A 362 1.81 -7.69 3.63
C PRO A 362 1.91 -7.86 5.14
N GLN A 363 2.60 -6.95 5.82
CA GLN A 363 2.81 -6.96 7.27
C GLN A 363 1.56 -6.45 7.99
N VAL A 364 0.94 -5.37 7.50
CA VAL A 364 -0.34 -4.86 7.99
C VAL A 364 -1.45 -5.90 7.80
N ARG A 365 -1.59 -6.48 6.58
CA ARG A 365 -2.55 -7.57 6.33
C ARG A 365 -2.30 -8.77 7.25
N SER A 366 -1.03 -9.14 7.47
CA SER A 366 -0.67 -10.23 8.39
C SER A 366 -1.00 -9.95 9.86
N ILE A 367 -0.87 -8.71 10.33
CA ILE A 367 -1.27 -8.30 11.68
C ILE A 367 -2.80 -8.30 11.81
N CYS A 368 -3.53 -7.73 10.84
CA CYS A 368 -5.00 -7.73 10.82
C CYS A 368 -5.59 -9.15 10.79
N ASN A 369 -4.90 -10.10 10.16
CA ASN A 369 -5.28 -11.53 10.09
C ASN A 369 -4.79 -12.36 11.30
N ALA A 370 -4.24 -11.73 12.33
CA ALA A 370 -3.87 -12.35 13.61
C ALA A 370 -4.68 -11.78 14.80
N ILE A 371 -5.43 -10.69 14.58
CA ILE A 371 -6.37 -10.09 15.53
C ILE A 371 -7.75 -10.73 15.34
N ARG A 372 -8.55 -10.81 16.41
CA ARG A 372 -9.94 -11.30 16.35
C ARG A 372 -10.77 -10.60 15.25
N PRO A 373 -11.68 -11.31 14.56
CA PRO A 373 -12.40 -10.79 13.40
C PRO A 373 -13.45 -9.73 13.78
N ASP A 374 -13.94 -9.80 15.02
CA ASP A 374 -14.96 -8.95 15.61
C ASP A 374 -14.38 -7.78 16.42
N ARG A 375 -13.12 -7.40 16.18
CA ARG A 375 -12.57 -6.10 16.59
C ARG A 375 -13.39 -4.92 16.03
N GLN A 376 -13.12 -3.72 16.52
CA GLN A 376 -13.40 -2.46 15.84
C GLN A 376 -12.11 -1.96 15.16
N THR A 377 -12.21 -1.40 13.96
CA THR A 377 -11.07 -0.94 13.16
C THR A 377 -11.26 0.47 12.61
N LEU A 378 -10.32 1.36 12.91
CA LEU A 378 -10.34 2.75 12.48
C LEU A 378 -9.12 3.04 11.59
N LEU A 379 -9.36 3.32 10.30
CA LEU A 379 -8.34 3.69 9.33
C LEU A 379 -8.31 5.22 9.17
N PHE A 380 -7.17 5.81 9.51
CA PHE A 380 -6.89 7.24 9.36
C PHE A 380 -5.85 7.50 8.27
N SER A 381 -6.13 8.47 7.41
CA SER A 381 -5.28 8.78 6.26
C SER A 381 -5.31 10.27 5.90
N ALA A 382 -4.36 10.72 5.07
CA ALA A 382 -4.42 12.01 4.40
C ALA A 382 -5.02 11.86 3.00
N THR A 383 -4.62 10.80 2.28
CA THR A 383 -5.12 10.46 0.95
C THR A 383 -6.07 9.25 0.99
N PHE A 384 -6.76 8.95 -0.11
CA PHE A 384 -7.53 7.71 -0.24
C PHE A 384 -7.34 7.09 -1.63
N ALA A 385 -6.08 6.76 -1.94
CA ALA A 385 -5.68 6.10 -3.17
C ALA A 385 -6.13 4.62 -3.23
N LYS A 386 -6.20 4.05 -4.43
CA LYS A 386 -6.71 2.68 -4.67
C LYS A 386 -6.10 1.58 -3.77
N PRO A 387 -4.79 1.56 -3.43
CA PRO A 387 -4.25 0.52 -2.55
C PRO A 387 -4.80 0.61 -1.12
N VAL A 388 -4.99 1.82 -0.60
CA VAL A 388 -5.60 2.08 0.72
C VAL A 388 -7.09 1.72 0.70
N GLU A 389 -7.78 2.03 -0.40
CA GLU A 389 -9.17 1.60 -0.60
C GLU A 389 -9.29 0.06 -0.64
N PHE A 390 -8.33 -0.64 -1.24
CA PHE A 390 -8.32 -2.10 -1.27
C PHE A 390 -8.15 -2.68 0.15
N LEU A 391 -7.15 -2.23 0.91
CA LEU A 391 -6.99 -2.61 2.32
C LEU A 391 -8.27 -2.32 3.14
N ALA A 392 -8.84 -1.12 2.97
CA ALA A 392 -10.05 -0.72 3.69
C ALA A 392 -11.25 -1.66 3.45
N ARG A 393 -11.32 -2.32 2.29
CA ARG A 393 -12.35 -3.32 1.98
C ARG A 393 -12.04 -4.72 2.54
N GLU A 394 -10.80 -5.01 2.90
CA GLU A 394 -10.38 -6.28 3.50
C GLU A 394 -10.41 -6.26 5.03
N VAL A 395 -10.05 -5.13 5.67
CA VAL A 395 -9.79 -5.08 7.12
C VAL A 395 -10.89 -4.43 7.95
N LEU A 396 -11.90 -3.81 7.31
CA LEU A 396 -13.00 -3.08 7.95
C LEU A 396 -14.36 -3.76 7.72
N THR A 397 -15.27 -3.65 8.68
CA THR A 397 -16.65 -4.17 8.60
C THR A 397 -17.69 -3.04 8.71
N ASP A 398 -18.51 -2.88 7.67
CA ASP A 398 -19.51 -1.80 7.50
C ASP A 398 -19.01 -0.40 7.98
N PRO A 399 -17.89 0.11 7.45
CA PRO A 399 -17.25 1.32 7.97
C PRO A 399 -17.98 2.61 7.58
N ILE A 400 -17.99 3.56 8.50
CA ILE A 400 -18.39 4.94 8.24
C ILE A 400 -17.22 5.71 7.61
N ARG A 401 -17.42 6.27 6.43
CA ARG A 401 -16.45 7.16 5.78
C ARG A 401 -16.70 8.60 6.18
N ILE A 402 -15.71 9.23 6.82
CA ILE A 402 -15.70 10.63 7.22
C ILE A 402 -14.59 11.32 6.42
N THR A 403 -14.92 12.37 5.68
CA THR A 403 -13.98 13.15 4.87
C THR A 403 -14.10 14.63 5.25
N ILE A 404 -13.01 15.23 5.72
CA ILE A 404 -12.92 16.67 6.05
C ILE A 404 -12.05 17.35 5.00
N GLY A 405 -12.57 18.38 4.33
CA GLY A 405 -11.92 18.99 3.17
C GLY A 405 -12.14 18.19 1.88
N ASN A 406 -11.48 18.59 0.80
CA ASN A 406 -11.34 17.76 -0.40
C ASN A 406 -10.16 16.78 -0.28
N VAL A 407 -10.35 15.57 -0.80
CA VAL A 407 -9.33 14.50 -0.77
C VAL A 407 -8.12 14.94 -1.60
N GLY A 408 -6.96 15.05 -0.95
CA GLY A 408 -5.70 15.45 -1.59
C GLY A 408 -5.32 16.94 -1.46
N GLN A 409 -6.21 17.81 -0.95
CA GLN A 409 -5.87 19.23 -0.79
C GLN A 409 -4.90 19.49 0.38
N SER A 410 -4.06 20.52 0.22
CA SER A 410 -3.18 21.03 1.28
C SER A 410 -3.98 21.78 2.34
N ASN A 411 -3.36 22.05 3.50
CA ASN A 411 -4.01 22.87 4.50
C ASN A 411 -4.22 24.32 3.99
N THR A 412 -5.48 24.78 4.00
CA THR A 412 -5.92 26.16 3.74
C THR A 412 -5.32 27.20 4.69
N ASP A 413 -4.86 26.76 5.86
CA ASP A 413 -4.23 27.62 6.87
C ASP A 413 -2.77 27.99 6.49
N ILE A 414 -2.24 27.41 5.41
CA ILE A 414 -0.94 27.71 4.82
C ILE A 414 -1.11 28.77 3.73
N THR A 415 -0.51 29.94 3.91
CA THR A 415 -0.56 31.02 2.91
C THR A 415 0.68 30.93 2.00
N GLN A 416 0.48 30.83 0.69
CA GLN A 416 1.55 30.58 -0.29
C GLN A 416 1.88 31.85 -1.10
N HIS A 417 2.75 32.71 -0.54
CA HIS A 417 3.18 33.96 -1.17
C HIS A 417 4.68 34.23 -0.99
N VAL A 418 5.26 35.03 -1.88
CA VAL A 418 6.67 35.47 -1.84
C VAL A 418 6.75 36.90 -1.28
N VAL A 419 6.65 37.03 0.05
CA VAL A 419 6.96 38.25 0.81
C VAL A 419 7.56 37.84 2.16
N PHE A 420 8.43 38.68 2.74
CA PHE A 420 9.13 38.38 4.00
C PHE A 420 8.36 38.84 5.25
N THR A 421 8.29 37.95 6.26
CA THR A 421 7.95 38.23 7.66
C THR A 421 8.77 37.30 8.57
N ASP A 422 8.72 37.48 9.90
CA ASP A 422 9.56 36.77 10.89
C ASP A 422 9.44 35.22 10.84
N LEU A 423 10.39 34.57 10.14
CA LEU A 423 10.32 33.18 9.67
C LEU A 423 10.37 32.08 10.76
N GLY A 424 10.67 32.42 12.02
CA GLY A 424 10.65 31.45 13.14
C GLY A 424 11.58 30.23 12.94
N THR A 425 11.06 29.02 13.20
CA THR A 425 11.75 27.76 12.88
C THR A 425 11.43 27.32 11.45
N VAL A 426 12.46 26.95 10.69
CA VAL A 426 12.43 26.62 9.27
C VAL A 426 12.80 25.15 9.03
N ILE A 427 12.05 24.44 8.19
CA ILE A 427 12.44 23.12 7.65
C ILE A 427 12.72 23.24 6.15
N VAL A 428 13.92 22.83 5.73
CA VAL A 428 14.34 22.75 4.33
C VAL A 428 14.30 21.29 3.87
N PHE A 429 13.55 20.98 2.81
CA PHE A 429 13.44 19.64 2.24
C PHE A 429 14.29 19.46 0.98
N ILE A 430 15.15 18.43 1.02
CA ILE A 430 15.95 17.92 -0.10
C ILE A 430 15.59 16.44 -0.34
N SER A 431 15.58 16.02 -1.60
CA SER A 431 15.14 14.69 -2.04
C SER A 431 16.24 13.61 -1.97
N GLN A 432 17.50 13.99 -1.75
CA GLN A 432 18.66 13.09 -1.59
C GLN A 432 19.44 13.33 -0.29
N LYS A 433 19.91 12.27 0.36
CA LYS A 433 20.69 12.37 1.61
C LYS A 433 22.02 13.11 1.43
N ALA A 434 22.69 12.92 0.28
CA ALA A 434 23.94 13.61 -0.04
C ALA A 434 23.74 15.13 -0.07
N GLY A 435 22.69 15.61 -0.75
CA GLY A 435 22.35 17.04 -0.79
C GLY A 435 21.98 17.63 0.59
N VAL A 436 21.42 16.84 1.51
CA VAL A 436 21.19 17.27 2.90
C VAL A 436 22.53 17.53 3.62
N ILE A 437 23.53 16.67 3.40
CA ILE A 437 24.87 16.85 3.98
C ILE A 437 25.58 18.04 3.33
N GLU A 438 25.56 18.12 2.00
CA GLU A 438 26.19 19.19 1.21
C GLU A 438 25.61 20.57 1.55
N LEU A 439 24.29 20.73 1.58
CA LEU A 439 23.65 21.99 1.96
C LEU A 439 23.90 22.31 3.45
N SER A 440 23.91 21.30 4.33
CA SER A 440 24.23 21.50 5.74
C SER A 440 25.66 21.99 5.96
N GLU A 441 26.63 21.40 5.28
CA GLU A 441 28.01 21.88 5.28
C GLU A 441 28.13 23.30 4.73
N ASN A 442 27.53 23.58 3.57
CA ASN A 442 27.68 24.88 2.91
C ASN A 442 27.02 26.02 3.69
N LEU A 443 25.87 25.76 4.32
CA LEU A 443 25.25 26.70 5.25
C LEU A 443 26.09 26.89 6.53
N ASN A 444 26.67 25.83 7.10
CA ASN A 444 27.56 25.95 8.26
C ASN A 444 28.85 26.73 7.92
N LYS A 445 29.44 26.52 6.73
CA LYS A 445 30.60 27.31 6.22
C LYS A 445 30.26 28.79 6.11
N ASN A 446 29.02 29.11 5.72
CA ASN A 446 28.49 30.48 5.62
C ASN A 446 27.89 31.01 6.95
N GLY A 447 28.17 30.37 8.09
CA GLY A 447 27.76 30.84 9.43
C GLY A 447 26.32 30.51 9.85
N PHE A 448 25.52 29.88 9.00
CA PHE A 448 24.14 29.48 9.31
C PHE A 448 24.12 28.17 10.10
N SER A 449 24.05 28.28 11.43
CA SER A 449 23.86 27.13 12.32
C SER A 449 22.59 26.36 11.95
N ASN A 450 22.77 25.10 11.57
CA ASN A 450 21.71 24.25 11.06
C ASN A 450 21.87 22.80 11.57
N THR A 451 20.87 21.96 11.32
CA THR A 451 20.89 20.54 11.71
C THR A 451 20.37 19.65 10.59
N SER A 452 21.12 18.62 10.24
CA SER A 452 20.73 17.65 9.21
C SER A 452 19.79 16.56 9.75
N PHE A 453 18.87 16.04 8.92
CA PHE A 453 17.94 14.98 9.31
C PHE A 453 17.64 14.01 8.16
N HIS A 454 18.28 12.84 8.21
CA HIS A 454 18.15 11.79 7.20
C HIS A 454 18.20 10.38 7.81
N GLY A 455 17.64 9.40 7.10
CA GLY A 455 17.44 8.03 7.59
C GLY A 455 18.69 7.18 7.80
N ASP A 456 19.90 7.75 7.65
CA ASP A 456 21.17 7.07 8.00
C ASP A 456 21.74 7.54 9.35
N LEU A 457 21.16 8.60 9.95
CA LEU A 457 21.50 8.99 11.31
C LEU A 457 21.00 7.91 12.30
N PRO A 458 21.80 7.54 13.32
CA PRO A 458 21.38 6.69 14.43
C PRO A 458 20.07 7.17 15.06
N GLN A 459 19.25 6.23 15.58
CA GLN A 459 17.94 6.60 16.14
C GLN A 459 18.07 7.57 17.31
N HIS A 460 19.02 7.31 18.23
CA HIS A 460 19.27 8.18 19.39
C HIS A 460 19.65 9.61 18.99
N GLU A 461 20.32 9.79 17.84
CA GLU A 461 20.70 11.10 17.32
C GLU A 461 19.50 11.81 16.70
N ARG A 462 18.67 11.11 15.90
CA ARG A 462 17.41 11.68 15.38
C ARG A 462 16.43 12.05 16.48
N ASP A 463 16.30 11.22 17.50
CA ASP A 463 15.44 11.48 18.67
C ASP A 463 15.97 12.68 19.48
N ARG A 464 17.30 12.82 19.61
CA ARG A 464 17.94 14.00 20.20
C ARG A 464 17.68 15.26 19.37
N ILE A 465 17.88 15.23 18.05
CA ILE A 465 17.65 16.37 17.15
C ILE A 465 16.20 16.87 17.27
N ILE A 466 15.22 15.96 17.28
CA ILE A 466 13.81 16.31 17.49
C ILE A 466 13.56 16.89 18.89
N GLN A 467 14.25 16.42 19.94
CA GLN A 467 14.15 16.98 21.29
C GLN A 467 14.81 18.37 21.42
N ASP A 468 16.01 18.57 20.88
CA ASP A 468 16.70 19.87 20.89
C ASP A 468 15.91 20.91 20.07
N LEU A 469 15.39 20.54 18.90
CA LEU A 469 14.49 21.37 18.08
C LEU A 469 13.19 21.78 18.81
N LYS A 470 12.66 20.92 19.69
CA LYS A 470 11.44 21.19 20.49
C LYS A 470 11.71 21.94 21.79
N ARG A 471 12.89 21.81 22.39
CA ARG A 471 13.26 22.40 23.69
C ARG A 471 14.07 23.68 23.58
N ARG A 472 14.78 23.88 22.47
CA ARG A 472 15.71 25.00 22.22
C ARG A 472 15.53 25.60 20.81
N PRO A 473 14.29 25.89 20.36
CA PRO A 473 14.00 26.35 18.99
C PRO A 473 14.76 27.63 18.61
N GLU A 474 15.15 28.45 19.60
CA GLU A 474 15.95 29.66 19.40
C GLU A 474 17.40 29.40 18.95
N THR A 475 17.96 28.21 19.26
CA THR A 475 19.31 27.77 18.82
C THR A 475 19.26 26.84 17.60
N HIS A 476 18.24 26.00 17.49
CA HIS A 476 18.08 25.03 16.39
C HIS A 476 17.03 25.52 15.39
N ARG A 477 17.25 26.70 14.78
CA ARG A 477 16.24 27.37 13.94
C ARG A 477 16.07 26.74 12.54
N LEU A 478 17.05 26.00 12.04
CA LEU A 478 17.12 25.55 10.65
C LEU A 478 17.38 24.04 10.56
N LEU A 479 16.35 23.27 10.18
CA LEU A 479 16.43 21.82 9.99
C LEU A 479 16.49 21.48 8.49
N ILE A 480 17.53 20.82 8.03
CA ILE A 480 17.70 20.39 6.64
C ILE A 480 17.43 18.89 6.56
N ALA A 481 16.39 18.48 5.86
CA ALA A 481 15.83 17.15 5.98
C ALA A 481 15.51 16.46 4.65
N THR A 482 15.53 15.13 4.68
CA THR A 482 14.90 14.30 3.64
C THR A 482 13.42 14.04 3.95
N ASP A 483 12.70 13.40 3.02
CA ASP A 483 11.29 13.00 3.18
C ASP A 483 10.98 12.15 4.43
N VAL A 484 11.99 11.69 5.17
CA VAL A 484 11.84 11.10 6.52
C VAL A 484 11.18 12.09 7.50
N ALA A 485 11.43 13.40 7.35
CA ALA A 485 10.78 14.44 8.15
C ALA A 485 9.44 14.93 7.57
N ALA A 486 9.05 14.50 6.35
CA ALA A 486 7.89 15.05 5.65
C ALA A 486 6.54 14.51 6.16
N ARG A 487 6.51 13.37 6.85
CA ARG A 487 5.30 12.78 7.46
C ARG A 487 5.49 12.56 8.96
N GLY A 488 4.41 12.35 9.71
CA GLY A 488 4.44 12.15 11.17
C GLY A 488 4.79 13.38 12.04
N LEU A 489 6.01 13.93 11.93
CA LEU A 489 6.57 14.92 12.88
C LEU A 489 5.62 16.10 13.20
N ASP A 490 5.40 16.36 14.49
CA ASP A 490 4.76 17.56 15.04
C ASP A 490 5.75 18.38 15.86
N ILE A 491 6.02 19.59 15.39
CA ILE A 491 6.94 20.57 15.97
C ILE A 491 6.23 21.92 15.87
N LYS A 492 5.59 22.35 16.97
CA LYS A 492 4.67 23.51 16.98
C LYS A 492 5.32 24.86 16.63
N THR A 493 6.65 24.94 16.58
CA THR A 493 7.40 26.17 16.27
C THR A 493 7.68 26.38 14.78
N VAL A 494 7.39 25.40 13.92
CA VAL A 494 7.69 25.46 12.48
C VAL A 494 6.73 26.43 11.78
N ARG A 495 7.20 27.66 11.52
CA ARG A 495 6.46 28.69 10.75
C ARG A 495 6.73 28.61 9.25
N THR A 496 7.88 28.08 8.84
CA THR A 496 8.29 28.07 7.43
C THR A 496 8.76 26.69 6.97
N VAL A 497 8.29 26.31 5.78
CA VAL A 497 8.80 25.17 5.01
C VAL A 497 9.43 25.67 3.72
N VAL A 498 10.58 25.12 3.34
CA VAL A 498 11.24 25.37 2.06
C VAL A 498 11.45 24.04 1.36
N ASN A 499 10.74 23.80 0.26
CA ASN A 499 11.08 22.71 -0.65
C ASN A 499 12.24 23.21 -1.53
N PHE A 500 13.48 22.78 -1.22
CA PHE A 500 14.67 23.13 -1.99
C PHE A 500 14.74 22.28 -3.26
N ASP A 501 14.51 20.97 -3.13
CA ASP A 501 14.06 20.13 -4.23
C ASP A 501 12.53 20.09 -4.23
N VAL A 502 11.90 20.00 -5.41
CA VAL A 502 10.50 19.57 -5.50
C VAL A 502 10.31 18.17 -4.91
N ALA A 503 9.08 17.84 -4.51
CA ALA A 503 8.74 16.50 -4.07
C ALA A 503 8.60 15.55 -5.27
N ARG A 504 8.70 14.23 -5.00
CA ARG A 504 8.56 13.18 -6.03
C ARG A 504 7.16 13.15 -6.66
N ASP A 505 6.16 13.56 -5.89
CA ASP A 505 4.73 13.54 -6.19
C ASP A 505 4.01 14.66 -5.41
N MET A 506 2.75 14.91 -5.75
CA MET A 506 1.94 15.94 -5.07
C MET A 506 1.61 15.56 -3.63
N ASP A 507 1.40 14.28 -3.33
CA ASP A 507 1.11 13.83 -1.97
C ASP A 507 2.30 14.10 -1.04
N GLY A 508 3.53 13.80 -1.47
CA GLY A 508 4.76 14.18 -0.79
C GLY A 508 4.89 15.69 -0.60
N HIS A 509 4.56 16.49 -1.62
CA HIS A 509 4.55 17.96 -1.50
C HIS A 509 3.57 18.45 -0.44
N VAL A 510 2.31 17.98 -0.47
CA VAL A 510 1.27 18.31 0.53
C VAL A 510 1.72 17.94 1.95
N HIS A 511 2.40 16.80 2.11
CA HIS A 511 2.93 16.36 3.40
C HIS A 511 4.11 17.22 3.90
N ARG A 512 5.04 17.62 3.01
CA ARG A 512 6.15 18.54 3.30
C ARG A 512 5.62 19.90 3.76
N VAL A 513 4.75 20.55 2.99
CA VAL A 513 4.18 21.87 3.37
C VAL A 513 3.33 21.78 4.64
N GLY A 514 2.63 20.66 4.85
CA GLY A 514 1.93 20.34 6.09
C GLY A 514 2.81 20.14 7.33
N ARG A 515 4.12 20.43 7.30
CA ARG A 515 4.92 20.62 8.52
C ARG A 515 4.64 21.96 9.21
N THR A 516 4.19 22.99 8.48
CA THR A 516 3.70 24.25 9.05
C THR A 516 2.17 24.37 8.95
N GLY A 517 1.58 25.47 9.44
CA GLY A 517 0.14 25.74 9.42
C GLY A 517 -0.64 24.73 10.28
N ARG A 518 -0.51 24.80 11.61
CA ARG A 518 -0.99 23.75 12.55
C ARG A 518 -1.74 24.32 13.74
N ALA A 519 -2.76 23.58 14.19
CA ALA A 519 -3.57 23.90 15.37
C ALA A 519 -4.18 25.33 15.37
N GLY A 520 -4.38 25.93 14.19
CA GLY A 520 -4.89 27.29 14.01
C GLY A 520 -3.81 28.36 13.77
N GLU A 521 -2.54 28.04 14.00
CA GLU A 521 -1.41 28.90 13.61
C GLU A 521 -1.25 28.94 12.08
N LYS A 522 -0.91 30.12 11.55
CA LYS A 522 -0.58 30.29 10.13
C LYS A 522 0.81 29.76 9.81
N GLY A 523 1.01 29.33 8.57
CA GLY A 523 2.30 28.87 8.07
C GLY A 523 2.59 29.32 6.64
N THR A 524 3.86 29.41 6.30
CA THR A 524 4.34 29.80 4.96
C THR A 524 5.15 28.67 4.33
N ALA A 525 4.89 28.37 3.07
CA ALA A 525 5.62 27.35 2.32
C ALA A 525 6.21 27.92 1.03
N TYR A 526 7.54 27.86 0.91
CA TYR A 526 8.28 28.18 -0.30
C TYR A 526 8.63 26.89 -1.05
N THR A 527 8.62 26.93 -2.39
CA THR A 527 9.02 25.81 -3.23
C THR A 527 9.84 26.32 -4.40
N LEU A 528 11.10 25.91 -4.45
CA LEU A 528 11.94 26.12 -5.61
C LEU A 528 11.48 25.14 -6.70
N ILE A 529 11.32 25.63 -7.92
CA ILE A 529 10.95 24.81 -9.08
C ILE A 529 11.79 25.26 -10.28
N THR A 530 12.46 24.32 -10.94
CA THR A 530 13.31 24.61 -12.09
C THR A 530 12.58 24.38 -13.40
N LYS A 531 13.15 24.91 -14.49
CA LYS A 531 12.64 24.74 -15.86
C LYS A 531 12.58 23.27 -16.33
N LYS A 532 13.15 22.31 -15.57
CA LYS A 532 13.13 20.86 -15.85
C LYS A 532 11.86 20.16 -15.32
N GLU A 533 11.14 20.75 -14.37
CA GLU A 533 10.05 20.08 -13.64
C GLU A 533 8.64 20.33 -14.22
N GLU A 534 8.53 20.41 -15.55
CA GLU A 534 7.30 20.79 -16.29
C GLU A 534 6.07 19.96 -15.89
N ARG A 535 6.26 18.64 -15.65
CA ARG A 535 5.20 17.73 -15.19
C ARG A 535 4.77 18.00 -13.73
N PHE A 536 5.67 18.41 -12.85
CA PHE A 536 5.34 18.76 -11.48
C PHE A 536 4.66 20.14 -11.43
N ALA A 537 5.14 21.11 -12.22
CA ALA A 537 4.48 22.41 -12.40
C ALA A 537 3.02 22.26 -12.83
N ALA A 538 2.73 21.39 -13.80
CA ALA A 538 1.37 21.10 -14.25
C ALA A 538 0.45 20.53 -13.16
N LEU A 539 0.98 19.76 -12.20
CA LEU A 539 0.21 19.24 -11.07
C LEU A 539 0.05 20.31 -9.97
N LEU A 540 1.11 21.08 -9.69
CA LEU A 540 1.12 22.17 -8.72
C LEU A 540 0.14 23.29 -9.11
N VAL A 541 0.03 23.63 -10.40
CA VAL A 541 -0.96 24.62 -10.88
C VAL A 541 -2.39 24.14 -10.70
N ARG A 542 -2.71 22.86 -10.99
CA ARG A 542 -4.05 22.31 -10.68
C ARG A 542 -4.36 22.43 -9.19
N HIS A 543 -3.41 22.04 -8.34
CA HIS A 543 -3.52 22.14 -6.89
C HIS A 543 -3.76 23.57 -6.40
N PHE A 544 -3.06 24.57 -6.96
CA PHE A 544 -3.28 25.98 -6.65
C PHE A 544 -4.69 26.45 -7.05
N LEU A 545 -5.14 26.10 -8.26
CA LEU A 545 -6.49 26.45 -8.74
C LEU A 545 -7.59 25.79 -7.90
N GLU A 546 -7.41 24.53 -7.52
CA GLU A 546 -8.33 23.79 -6.64
C GLU A 546 -8.36 24.35 -5.22
N ALA A 547 -7.24 24.89 -4.73
CA ALA A 547 -7.11 25.55 -3.42
C ALA A 547 -7.44 27.05 -3.45
N PHE A 548 -7.89 27.59 -4.58
CA PHE A 548 -8.17 29.03 -4.80
C PHE A 548 -6.98 29.96 -4.52
N LEU A 549 -5.75 29.49 -4.77
CA LEU A 549 -4.51 30.24 -4.62
C LEU A 549 -4.12 30.95 -5.93
N GLU A 550 -3.47 32.11 -5.81
CA GLU A 550 -2.94 32.84 -6.96
C GLU A 550 -1.79 32.06 -7.62
N VAL A 551 -1.92 31.75 -8.91
CA VAL A 551 -0.90 31.04 -9.69
C VAL A 551 0.10 32.06 -10.28
N PRO A 552 1.41 31.99 -9.95
CA PRO A 552 2.42 32.84 -10.58
C PRO A 552 2.47 32.64 -12.09
N GLU A 553 2.60 33.74 -12.85
CA GLU A 553 2.55 33.68 -14.33
C GLU A 553 3.66 32.79 -14.92
N GLU A 554 4.84 32.75 -14.29
CA GLU A 554 5.95 31.86 -14.69
C GLU A 554 5.67 30.38 -14.42
N LEU A 555 5.02 30.06 -13.29
CA LEU A 555 4.58 28.70 -12.99
C LEU A 555 3.51 28.25 -13.99
N MET A 556 2.59 29.14 -14.36
CA MET A 556 1.60 28.89 -15.40
C MET A 556 2.24 28.71 -16.79
N LYS A 557 3.27 29.51 -17.14
CA LYS A 557 4.07 29.34 -18.37
C LYS A 557 4.79 27.98 -18.39
N LEU A 558 5.33 27.53 -17.26
CA LEU A 558 6.01 26.24 -17.12
C LEU A 558 5.02 25.06 -17.23
N ALA A 559 3.89 25.13 -16.54
CA ALA A 559 2.81 24.12 -16.60
C ALA A 559 2.22 23.96 -18.01
N ASN A 560 2.06 25.07 -18.75
CA ASN A 560 1.56 25.05 -20.13
C ASN A 560 2.47 24.34 -21.15
N LYS A 561 3.68 23.94 -20.76
CA LYS A 561 4.54 23.08 -21.58
C LYS A 561 4.18 21.60 -21.51
N ASP A 562 3.62 21.10 -20.39
CA ASP A 562 3.18 19.69 -20.33
C ASP A 562 2.03 19.48 -21.35
N PRO A 563 2.17 18.57 -22.33
CA PRO A 563 1.19 18.42 -23.39
C PRO A 563 -0.18 17.88 -22.96
N ARG A 564 -0.37 17.45 -21.70
CA ARG A 564 -1.67 17.05 -21.14
C ARG A 564 -2.38 18.27 -20.55
N PHE A 565 -1.68 19.04 -19.71
CA PHE A 565 -2.21 20.28 -19.12
C PHE A 565 -2.62 21.31 -20.17
N SER A 566 -1.76 21.55 -21.17
CA SER A 566 -2.00 22.52 -22.25
C SER A 566 -3.28 22.23 -23.06
N ARG A 567 -3.61 20.95 -23.29
CA ARG A 567 -4.83 20.52 -24.01
C ARG A 567 -6.12 20.71 -23.22
N GLU A 568 -6.01 20.71 -21.89
CA GLU A 568 -7.11 20.77 -20.95
C GLU A 568 -7.54 22.22 -20.76
N VAL A 569 -6.59 23.10 -20.41
CA VAL A 569 -6.80 24.56 -20.26
C VAL A 569 -7.14 25.21 -21.60
N GLY A 570 -6.51 24.77 -22.71
CA GLY A 570 -6.67 25.37 -24.04
C GLY A 570 -8.08 25.32 -24.64
N ARG A 571 -9.03 24.57 -24.05
CA ARG A 571 -10.44 24.57 -24.45
C ARG A 571 -11.28 25.71 -23.83
N GLY A 572 -10.78 26.37 -22.79
CA GLY A 572 -11.55 27.33 -22.00
C GLY A 572 -11.71 28.74 -22.59
N GLY A 573 -10.87 29.18 -23.54
CA GLY A 573 -10.89 30.59 -23.95
C GLY A 573 -10.16 30.97 -25.23
N ARG A 574 -10.91 31.07 -26.34
CA ARG A 574 -10.82 32.18 -27.32
C ARG A 574 -11.93 32.06 -28.37
N GLY A 575 -12.85 33.03 -28.38
CA GLY A 575 -13.89 33.12 -29.40
C GLY A 575 -13.38 33.74 -30.71
N GLY A 576 -13.82 33.18 -31.85
CA GLY A 576 -13.97 33.87 -33.13
C GLY A 576 -12.73 34.38 -33.86
N ARG A 577 -12.24 33.60 -34.85
CA ARG A 577 -12.16 34.03 -36.27
C ARG A 577 -11.65 32.94 -37.23
N GLY A 578 -12.48 32.60 -38.21
CA GLY A 578 -12.10 32.53 -39.63
C GLY A 578 -11.13 31.44 -40.14
N GLY A 579 -11.67 30.24 -40.40
CA GLY A 579 -11.77 29.75 -41.79
C GLY A 579 -10.64 28.90 -42.42
N ARG A 580 -11.09 27.99 -43.30
CA ARG A 580 -10.34 27.17 -44.29
C ARG A 580 -9.32 26.16 -43.72
N GLY A 581 -9.22 24.93 -44.23
CA GLY A 581 -10.05 24.24 -45.23
C GLY A 581 -9.22 23.39 -46.20
N GLY A 582 -9.16 22.08 -45.95
CA GLY A 582 -8.54 21.09 -46.83
C GLY A 582 -7.04 20.82 -46.58
N GLY A 583 -6.51 19.62 -46.85
CA GLY A 583 -7.24 18.37 -47.10
C GLY A 583 -6.50 17.33 -47.95
N ARG A 584 -6.43 16.08 -47.45
CA ARG A 584 -5.95 14.84 -48.12
C ARG A 584 -4.43 14.82 -48.41
N GLY A 585 -3.80 13.65 -48.51
CA GLY A 585 -4.28 12.30 -48.19
C GLY A 585 -3.28 11.21 -48.64
N GLY A 586 -3.25 10.07 -47.94
CA GLY A 586 -2.31 8.97 -48.23
C GLY A 586 -2.94 7.78 -48.98
N ARG A 587 -2.07 6.95 -49.58
CA ARG A 587 -2.24 5.52 -49.98
C ARG A 587 -0.95 5.07 -50.70
N GLY A 588 -0.43 3.86 -50.53
CA GLY A 588 -0.82 2.76 -49.63
C GLY A 588 -0.35 1.39 -50.16
N ARG A 589 -0.77 0.31 -49.47
CA ARG A 589 -0.41 -1.13 -49.61
C ARG A 589 0.86 -1.54 -48.84
N GLY A 590 0.83 -2.58 -47.99
CA GLY A 590 -0.33 -3.27 -47.41
C GLY A 590 -0.06 -4.68 -46.83
N ARG A 591 -1.14 -5.29 -46.31
CA ARG A 591 -1.33 -6.71 -45.93
C ARG A 591 -0.67 -7.20 -44.62
N GLY A 592 -1.54 -7.51 -43.64
CA GLY A 592 -1.29 -8.51 -42.58
C GLY A 592 -0.88 -7.93 -41.22
N GLY A 593 -1.57 -8.38 -40.17
CA GLY A 593 -1.28 -8.00 -38.77
C GLY A 593 -2.56 -7.80 -37.97
N ILE A 594 -2.82 -8.70 -37.01
CA ILE A 594 -3.87 -8.53 -35.99
C ILE A 594 -3.18 -7.95 -34.76
N GLY A 595 -3.72 -6.85 -34.22
CA GLY A 595 -3.20 -6.18 -33.02
C GLY A 595 -4.25 -5.22 -32.48
N MET A 596 -4.67 -5.42 -31.25
CA MET A 596 -5.86 -4.79 -30.66
C MET A 596 -5.48 -4.06 -29.37
N ALA A 597 -5.64 -2.73 -29.34
CA ALA A 597 -5.41 -1.93 -28.14
C ALA A 597 -6.28 -0.66 -28.11
N SER A 598 -7.11 -0.57 -27.07
CA SER A 598 -7.69 0.65 -26.48
C SER A 598 -8.35 1.68 -27.42
N LEU A 599 -9.62 1.46 -27.73
CA LEU A 599 -10.56 2.56 -28.01
C LEU A 599 -11.06 3.14 -26.68
N GLY A 600 -10.57 4.32 -26.29
CA GLY A 600 -11.25 5.18 -25.32
C GLY A 600 -12.12 6.19 -26.06
N GLY A 601 -13.43 5.95 -26.13
CA GLY A 601 -14.34 6.70 -27.01
C GLY A 601 -15.60 7.23 -26.31
N GLY A 602 -15.94 8.49 -26.60
CA GLY A 602 -17.18 9.14 -26.19
C GLY A 602 -17.13 10.65 -26.45
N GLY A 603 -18.17 11.31 -26.96
CA GLY A 603 -19.44 10.79 -27.48
C GLY A 603 -20.48 11.91 -27.54
N GLY A 604 -20.86 12.38 -28.74
CA GLY A 604 -21.82 13.48 -28.88
C GLY A 604 -22.44 13.55 -30.28
N ARG A 605 -23.77 13.46 -30.35
CA ARG A 605 -24.61 13.53 -31.57
C ARG A 605 -25.13 14.97 -31.76
N GLY A 606 -25.62 15.40 -32.93
CA GLY A 606 -25.74 14.75 -34.25
C GLY A 606 -26.78 15.45 -35.13
N GLY A 607 -27.20 14.79 -36.23
CA GLY A 607 -28.32 15.20 -37.10
C GLY A 607 -27.92 15.98 -38.38
N GLY A 608 -28.49 15.71 -39.56
CA GLY A 608 -29.43 14.64 -39.93
C GLY A 608 -29.82 14.66 -41.42
N SER A 609 -30.70 13.74 -41.82
CA SER A 609 -31.44 13.68 -43.10
C SER A 609 -30.73 13.25 -44.41
N ASN A 610 -31.29 12.17 -44.95
CA ASN A 610 -31.13 11.52 -46.27
C ASN A 610 -31.71 12.37 -47.46
N PRO A 611 -31.63 11.95 -48.75
CA PRO A 611 -30.74 10.93 -49.38
C PRO A 611 -30.20 11.32 -50.80
N ASN A 612 -29.45 10.37 -51.40
CA ASN A 612 -29.66 9.81 -52.77
C ASN A 612 -28.61 10.04 -53.90
N MET A 613 -28.47 8.97 -54.72
CA MET A 613 -27.89 8.82 -56.07
C MET A 613 -26.39 9.11 -56.36
N VAL A 614 -25.65 8.00 -56.50
CA VAL A 614 -24.60 7.68 -57.50
C VAL A 614 -25.14 7.77 -58.96
N PRO A 615 -24.34 7.64 -60.06
CA PRO A 615 -22.89 7.32 -60.19
C PRO A 615 -22.09 8.20 -61.22
N VAL A 616 -20.86 7.76 -61.57
CA VAL A 616 -20.03 8.12 -62.75
C VAL A 616 -19.38 9.53 -62.73
N GLY A 617 -18.13 9.74 -63.14
CA GLY A 617 -17.03 8.80 -63.45
C GLY A 617 -15.98 9.37 -64.42
N GLY A 618 -14.73 8.87 -64.34
CA GLY A 618 -13.67 9.09 -65.36
C GLY A 618 -12.54 10.08 -65.02
N GLN A 619 -11.30 9.64 -65.31
CA GLN A 619 -10.24 10.31 -66.11
C GLN A 619 -9.91 11.82 -65.94
N ARG A 620 -8.67 12.32 -66.12
CA ARG A 620 -7.27 11.83 -66.15
C ARG A 620 -6.35 13.08 -66.22
N SER A 621 -5.02 12.90 -66.14
CA SER A 621 -3.99 13.89 -66.57
C SER A 621 -3.87 15.19 -65.73
N SER A 622 -2.75 15.94 -65.73
CA SER A 622 -1.34 15.62 -66.05
C SER A 622 -0.40 16.78 -65.65
N GLY A 623 0.82 16.46 -65.18
CA GLY A 623 1.92 17.43 -65.00
C GLY A 623 1.83 18.32 -63.74
N GLY A 624 2.90 19.00 -63.32
CA GLY A 624 4.28 18.92 -63.83
C GLY A 624 5.12 20.16 -63.47
N GLY A 625 6.34 19.95 -62.96
CA GLY A 625 7.30 21.00 -62.55
C GLY A 625 6.90 21.77 -61.28
N SER A 626 7.76 22.47 -60.51
CA SER A 626 9.22 22.60 -60.36
C SER A 626 9.58 24.08 -60.14
N SER A 627 10.50 24.35 -59.21
CA SER A 627 11.47 25.46 -59.24
C SER A 627 11.09 26.89 -58.74
N PHE A 628 11.79 27.25 -57.65
CA PHE A 628 12.53 28.51 -57.41
C PHE A 628 11.83 29.86 -57.13
N ALA A 629 12.43 30.56 -56.14
CA ALA A 629 12.44 32.01 -55.85
C ALA A 629 11.10 32.71 -55.49
N GLY A 630 11.10 33.84 -54.76
CA GLY A 630 12.21 34.43 -53.99
C GLY A 630 12.12 35.96 -53.81
N GLY A 631 12.10 36.43 -52.55
CA GLY A 631 12.32 37.84 -52.18
C GLY A 631 11.13 38.81 -52.35
N GLY A 632 11.31 40.04 -51.85
CA GLY A 632 10.34 41.16 -51.96
C GLY A 632 9.62 41.51 -50.66
N GLY A 633 9.65 42.79 -50.25
CA GLY A 633 9.00 43.29 -49.03
C GLY A 633 8.66 44.78 -49.09
N SER A 634 8.52 45.41 -47.92
CA SER A 634 8.03 46.80 -47.66
C SER A 634 6.50 46.99 -47.79
N GLY A 635 5.85 47.90 -47.04
CA GLY A 635 6.35 48.72 -45.92
C GLY A 635 5.37 49.83 -45.46
N ARG A 636 5.81 50.66 -44.48
CA ARG A 636 5.10 51.78 -43.77
C ARG A 636 4.15 51.31 -42.63
N GLY A 637 4.21 51.80 -41.38
CA GLY A 637 5.04 52.83 -40.70
C GLY A 637 4.39 54.23 -40.65
N ARG A 638 4.37 55.02 -39.56
CA ARG A 638 5.08 55.05 -38.24
C ARG A 638 4.06 55.09 -37.07
N GLY A 639 4.31 55.40 -35.78
CA GLY A 639 5.47 55.85 -34.97
C GLY A 639 5.06 56.14 -33.50
N ALA A 640 5.87 56.67 -32.56
CA ALA A 640 7.34 56.82 -32.49
C ALA A 640 7.83 57.26 -31.07
N LEU A 641 8.81 56.53 -30.49
CA LEU A 641 9.99 56.99 -29.70
C LEU A 641 9.81 57.78 -28.35
N PRO A 642 10.84 57.91 -27.46
CA PRO A 642 12.27 57.52 -27.61
C PRO A 642 12.94 56.70 -26.46
N ARG A 643 13.98 55.94 -26.88
CA ARG A 643 15.26 55.52 -26.24
C ARG A 643 15.52 55.49 -24.72
N GLY A 644 16.17 54.38 -24.33
CA GLY A 644 17.21 54.20 -23.30
C GLY A 644 17.68 52.73 -23.37
N GLU A 645 18.71 52.42 -24.14
CA GLU A 645 20.11 52.11 -23.73
C GLU A 645 20.31 50.71 -23.13
N GLU A 646 21.43 50.06 -23.50
CA GLU A 646 21.68 48.63 -23.32
C GLU A 646 22.69 48.36 -22.20
N MET A 647 22.47 47.26 -21.47
CA MET A 647 23.54 46.50 -20.83
C MET A 647 23.32 45.01 -21.09
N GLN A 648 24.38 44.31 -21.47
CA GLN A 648 24.40 42.86 -21.72
C GLN A 648 25.10 42.19 -20.54
N GLU A 649 24.63 41.02 -20.10
CA GLU A 649 25.56 39.99 -19.62
C GLU A 649 25.01 38.56 -19.76
N TYR A 650 25.87 37.58 -19.47
CA TYR A 650 25.78 36.19 -19.90
C TYR A 650 25.11 35.27 -18.87
N CYS A 651 24.72 34.07 -19.33
CA CYS A 651 24.56 32.88 -18.47
C CYS A 651 25.22 31.67 -19.15
N SER A 652 25.93 30.87 -18.36
CA SER A 652 26.63 29.63 -18.77
C SER A 652 26.24 28.45 -17.88
N ASP A 653 26.34 27.22 -18.41
CA ASP A 653 25.96 25.99 -17.71
C ASP A 653 27.03 25.52 -16.70
N ASP A 654 27.20 26.25 -15.58
CA ASP A 654 28.06 25.87 -14.46
C ASP A 654 27.25 25.66 -13.15
N PRO A 655 27.39 24.53 -12.44
CA PRO A 655 26.73 24.29 -11.15
C PRO A 655 27.11 25.30 -10.04
N SER A 656 28.34 25.83 -10.04
CA SER A 656 28.83 26.75 -9.00
C SER A 656 28.07 28.09 -9.02
N ALA A 657 27.77 28.62 -10.20
CA ALA A 657 27.01 29.85 -10.39
C ALA A 657 25.57 29.77 -9.83
N GLN A 658 25.01 28.56 -9.64
CA GLN A 658 23.70 28.39 -9.00
C GLN A 658 23.77 28.52 -7.47
N ALA A 659 24.91 28.21 -6.85
CA ALA A 659 25.15 28.48 -5.44
C ALA A 659 25.40 29.98 -5.19
N GLU A 660 26.18 30.64 -6.04
CA GLU A 660 26.45 32.08 -5.92
C GLU A 660 25.18 32.93 -6.11
N ASN A 661 24.28 32.56 -7.04
CA ASN A 661 22.97 33.23 -7.17
C ASN A 661 22.04 33.00 -5.96
N ALA A 662 22.16 31.86 -5.28
CA ALA A 662 21.42 31.64 -4.03
C ALA A 662 22.00 32.46 -2.87
N ILE A 663 23.32 32.68 -2.85
CA ILE A 663 24.00 33.52 -1.84
C ILE A 663 23.71 34.99 -2.08
N SER A 664 23.76 35.50 -3.32
CA SER A 664 23.46 36.92 -3.62
C SER A 664 22.03 37.30 -3.24
N ILE A 665 21.05 36.41 -3.45
CA ILE A 665 19.66 36.59 -3.00
C ILE A 665 19.56 36.65 -1.46
N LEU A 666 20.38 35.88 -0.73
CA LEU A 666 20.43 35.91 0.74
C LEU A 666 21.16 37.15 1.29
N GLU A 667 22.22 37.63 0.63
CA GLU A 667 22.93 38.86 1.01
C GLU A 667 22.11 40.11 0.71
N GLN A 668 21.44 40.17 -0.44
CA GLN A 668 20.53 41.26 -0.80
C GLN A 668 19.33 41.30 0.16
N TRP A 669 18.82 40.14 0.59
CA TRP A 669 17.79 40.06 1.63
C TRP A 669 18.25 40.58 3.00
N TRP A 670 19.51 40.31 3.38
CA TRP A 670 20.07 40.73 4.67
C TRP A 670 20.19 42.25 4.80
N SER A 671 20.57 42.95 3.72
CA SER A 671 20.83 44.39 3.77
C SER A 671 19.58 45.27 3.98
N GLU A 672 18.39 44.79 3.65
CA GLU A 672 17.14 45.56 3.78
C GLU A 672 16.47 45.42 5.16
N CYS A 673 16.89 44.44 5.97
CA CYS A 673 16.20 44.05 7.20
C CYS A 673 16.66 44.77 8.49
N MET A 674 17.67 45.65 8.44
CA MET A 674 18.37 46.16 9.64
C MET A 674 17.99 47.57 10.12
N GLU A 675 17.13 48.32 9.41
CA GLU A 675 16.65 49.63 9.87
C GLU A 675 15.31 49.55 10.62
N GLY A 676 15.35 49.23 11.92
CA GLY A 676 14.31 49.70 12.85
C GLY A 676 13.73 48.68 13.84
N CYS A 677 14.49 48.34 14.90
CA CYS A 677 13.88 47.96 16.19
C CYS A 677 14.83 48.20 17.38
N THR A 678 14.35 48.94 18.39
CA THR A 678 14.88 48.90 19.77
C THR A 678 13.70 48.76 20.74
N PRO A 679 13.79 47.91 21.78
CA PRO A 679 12.63 47.49 22.56
C PRO A 679 12.32 48.40 23.76
N ARG A 680 11.06 48.41 24.20
CA ARG A 680 10.66 48.83 25.56
C ARG A 680 9.67 47.85 26.19
N LEU A 681 10.00 47.43 27.42
CA LEU A 681 9.15 46.67 28.33
C LEU A 681 8.27 47.61 29.16
N ILE A 682 7.00 47.26 29.37
CA ILE A 682 6.16 47.68 30.51
C ILE A 682 5.32 46.45 30.94
N SER A 683 4.95 46.36 32.21
CA SER A 683 4.25 45.22 32.83
C SER A 683 3.14 45.66 33.82
N LEU A 684 2.39 44.66 34.31
CA LEU A 684 1.55 44.64 35.53
C LEU A 684 0.12 45.24 35.51
N GLU A 685 -0.84 44.32 35.71
CA GLU A 685 -1.86 44.28 36.80
C GLU A 685 -3.26 44.96 36.77
N GLN A 686 -4.21 44.14 37.26
CA GLN A 686 -5.42 44.39 38.10
C GLN A 686 -6.70 45.05 37.56
N ALA A 687 -7.83 44.31 37.70
CA ALA A 687 -9.19 44.84 37.94
C ALA A 687 -10.18 43.79 38.53
N VAL A 688 -10.34 43.77 39.87
CA VAL A 688 -11.61 43.68 40.68
C VAL A 688 -12.82 42.89 40.09
N GLN A 689 -13.24 41.71 40.59
CA GLN A 689 -14.08 41.42 41.79
C GLN A 689 -15.49 42.10 41.82
N SER A 690 -16.66 41.43 41.78
CA SER A 690 -17.30 40.59 42.85
C SER A 690 -18.87 40.58 42.67
N PRO A 691 -19.75 40.26 43.64
CA PRO A 691 -20.24 38.90 43.92
C PRO A 691 -21.79 38.74 44.03
N TRP A 692 -22.31 37.50 44.04
CA TRP A 692 -23.58 37.12 44.71
C TRP A 692 -23.51 35.65 45.20
N SER A 693 -24.32 35.26 46.21
CA SER A 693 -24.10 34.00 46.94
C SER A 693 -25.35 33.39 47.60
N LYS A 694 -25.33 32.04 47.75
CA LYS A 694 -26.12 31.18 48.68
C LYS A 694 -27.66 31.13 48.52
N VAL A 695 -28.17 29.91 48.28
CA VAL A 695 -29.11 29.18 49.18
C VAL A 695 -28.65 27.69 49.20
N PHE A 696 -29.04 26.90 50.20
CA PHE A 696 -28.48 25.56 50.48
C PHE A 696 -29.53 24.67 51.19
N LYS A 697 -29.65 23.38 50.79
CA LYS A 697 -30.45 22.29 51.43
C LYS A 697 -31.98 22.46 51.32
N ASP A 698 -32.85 21.43 51.37
CA ASP A 698 -32.80 20.00 51.81
C ASP A 698 -33.36 19.05 50.69
N GLY A 699 -33.36 17.71 50.77
CA GLY A 699 -32.82 16.75 51.75
C GLY A 699 -33.14 15.26 51.46
N GLN A 700 -32.37 14.36 52.09
CA GLN A 700 -32.60 12.94 52.44
C GLN A 700 -33.26 11.91 51.48
N ILE A 701 -32.43 10.98 50.99
CA ILE A 701 -32.47 9.49 51.20
C ILE A 701 -33.84 8.77 51.22
N ALA A 702 -34.00 7.78 50.31
CA ALA A 702 -34.77 6.54 50.53
C ALA A 702 -34.17 5.39 49.68
N THR A 703 -34.39 4.13 50.08
CA THR A 703 -33.71 2.93 49.51
C THR A 703 -34.67 1.89 48.92
N ASN A 704 -34.17 1.13 47.93
CA ASN A 704 -34.53 -0.24 47.50
C ASN A 704 -35.99 -0.73 47.67
N ALA A 705 -36.62 -1.08 46.53
CA ALA A 705 -37.64 -2.14 46.48
C ALA A 705 -37.60 -2.88 45.13
N THR A 706 -37.31 -4.18 45.16
CA THR A 706 -37.69 -5.14 44.10
C THR A 706 -39.07 -5.73 44.44
N VAL A 707 -39.89 -6.11 43.44
CA VAL A 707 -40.81 -7.28 43.45
C VAL A 707 -41.79 -7.29 42.25
N THR A 708 -41.76 -8.39 41.49
CA THR A 708 -42.77 -9.02 40.60
C THR A 708 -43.52 -8.25 39.48
N ALA A 709 -43.95 -9.03 38.48
CA ALA A 709 -44.74 -8.63 37.32
C ALA A 709 -46.21 -8.29 37.62
N ASN A 710 -46.90 -7.71 36.63
CA ASN A 710 -48.35 -7.59 36.57
C ASN A 710 -48.84 -7.96 35.16
N ASP A 711 -49.70 -8.97 35.05
CA ASP A 711 -50.36 -9.36 33.81
C ASP A 711 -51.53 -8.42 33.48
N ALA A 712 -51.21 -7.27 32.89
CA ALA A 712 -52.18 -6.46 32.17
C ALA A 712 -52.15 -6.83 30.68
N PRO A 713 -53.30 -6.99 29.99
CA PRO A 713 -53.33 -7.22 28.56
C PRO A 713 -52.75 -6.00 27.82
N LYS A 714 -51.53 -6.13 27.29
CA LYS A 714 -50.81 -5.07 26.58
C LYS A 714 -51.66 -4.51 25.44
N THR A 715 -51.79 -3.18 25.37
CA THR A 715 -52.48 -2.56 24.23
C THR A 715 -51.61 -2.58 22.98
N ALA A 716 -52.19 -2.38 21.80
CA ALA A 716 -51.42 -2.24 20.56
C ALA A 716 -50.38 -1.11 20.64
N LYS A 717 -50.66 -0.04 21.41
CA LYS A 717 -49.70 1.04 21.67
C LYS A 717 -48.49 0.58 22.48
N ASP A 718 -48.71 -0.28 23.48
CA ASP A 718 -47.65 -0.82 24.34
C ASP A 718 -46.79 -1.81 23.56
N LEU A 719 -47.42 -2.71 22.79
CA LEU A 719 -46.75 -3.63 21.86
C LEU A 719 -45.95 -2.89 20.78
N LEU A 720 -46.43 -1.75 20.26
CA LEU A 720 -45.66 -0.90 19.36
C LEU A 720 -44.47 -0.18 20.03
N SER A 721 -44.53 0.06 21.35
CA SER A 721 -43.40 0.60 22.11
C SER A 721 -42.36 -0.48 22.42
N GLU A 722 -42.82 -1.69 22.74
CA GLU A 722 -42.02 -2.91 22.92
C GLU A 722 -41.31 -3.28 21.61
N ALA A 723 -42.02 -3.37 20.48
CA ALA A 723 -41.44 -3.59 19.16
C ALA A 723 -40.32 -2.58 18.85
N LYS A 724 -40.52 -1.30 19.18
CA LYS A 724 -39.48 -0.28 19.03
C LYS A 724 -38.28 -0.52 19.95
N ALA A 725 -38.49 -0.93 21.21
CA ALA A 725 -37.41 -1.27 22.14
C ALA A 725 -36.61 -2.49 21.68
N HIS A 726 -37.27 -3.52 21.14
CA HIS A 726 -36.60 -4.69 20.57
C HIS A 726 -35.83 -4.36 19.28
N LEU A 727 -36.32 -3.43 18.43
CA LEU A 727 -35.53 -2.93 17.29
C LEU A 727 -34.26 -2.17 17.74
N VAL A 728 -34.36 -1.33 18.77
CA VAL A 728 -33.19 -0.60 19.32
C VAL A 728 -32.19 -1.57 19.94
N GLY A 729 -32.65 -2.58 20.68
CA GLY A 729 -31.82 -3.64 21.26
C GLY A 729 -31.44 -4.77 20.30
N GLY A 730 -31.48 -4.56 18.98
CA GLY A 730 -31.06 -5.53 17.94
C GLY A 730 -31.92 -6.81 17.81
N ARG A 731 -32.90 -7.04 18.69
CA ARG A 731 -33.74 -8.26 18.73
C ARG A 731 -34.87 -8.22 17.71
N ILE A 732 -34.48 -8.30 16.45
CA ILE A 732 -35.34 -8.21 15.25
C ILE A 732 -36.55 -9.16 15.30
N ASN A 733 -36.37 -10.42 15.71
CA ASN A 733 -37.46 -11.41 15.64
C ASN A 733 -38.54 -11.10 16.69
N ASP A 734 -38.16 -10.81 17.93
CA ASP A 734 -39.06 -10.32 18.98
C ASP A 734 -39.83 -9.07 18.52
N ALA A 735 -39.13 -8.13 17.86
CA ALA A 735 -39.75 -6.93 17.32
C ALA A 735 -40.81 -7.25 16.25
N MET A 736 -40.56 -8.24 15.38
CA MET A 736 -41.59 -8.72 14.43
C MET A 736 -42.80 -9.28 15.18
N THR A 737 -42.59 -10.16 16.17
CA THR A 737 -43.68 -10.73 16.98
C THR A 737 -44.50 -9.65 17.69
N ALA A 738 -43.85 -8.62 18.25
CA ALA A 738 -44.53 -7.49 18.88
C ALA A 738 -45.29 -6.61 17.87
N PHE A 739 -44.79 -6.43 16.64
CA PHE A 739 -45.57 -5.79 15.56
C PHE A 739 -46.75 -6.64 15.13
N ASP A 740 -46.58 -7.96 14.98
CA ASP A 740 -47.63 -8.89 14.55
C ASP A 740 -48.78 -8.87 15.57
N MET A 741 -48.47 -9.01 16.87
CA MET A 741 -49.46 -8.89 17.94
C MET A 741 -50.16 -7.51 17.97
N ALA A 742 -49.44 -6.41 17.70
CA ALA A 742 -50.04 -5.08 17.63
C ALA A 742 -51.00 -4.92 16.42
N ILE A 743 -50.67 -5.56 15.30
CA ILE A 743 -51.48 -5.54 14.06
C ILE A 743 -52.70 -6.47 14.21
N ASP A 744 -52.58 -7.60 14.90
CA ASP A 744 -53.72 -8.47 15.20
C ASP A 744 -54.76 -7.78 16.12
N LEU A 745 -54.31 -6.95 17.06
CA LEU A 745 -55.20 -6.11 17.89
C LEU A 745 -55.82 -4.93 17.11
N GLU A 746 -55.07 -4.31 16.20
CA GLU A 746 -55.56 -3.18 15.39
C GLU A 746 -55.30 -3.38 13.86
N PRO A 747 -56.03 -4.27 13.16
CA PRO A 747 -55.72 -4.62 11.76
C PRO A 747 -55.85 -3.48 10.74
N LYS A 748 -56.40 -2.33 11.14
CA LYS A 748 -56.50 -1.11 10.31
C LYS A 748 -55.45 -0.04 10.66
N ASN A 749 -54.54 -0.32 11.61
CA ASN A 749 -53.49 0.61 11.99
C ASN A 749 -52.35 0.58 10.95
N TYR A 750 -52.53 1.35 9.87
CA TYR A 750 -51.53 1.48 8.81
C TYR A 750 -50.16 1.97 9.32
N LEU A 751 -50.09 2.67 10.46
CA LEU A 751 -48.80 3.07 11.06
C LEU A 751 -48.08 1.90 11.74
N ALA A 752 -48.81 0.92 12.28
CA ALA A 752 -48.22 -0.34 12.77
C ALA A 752 -47.64 -1.16 11.61
N ILE A 753 -48.45 -1.36 10.56
CA ILE A 753 -48.06 -2.11 9.36
C ILE A 753 -46.87 -1.42 8.64
N PHE A 754 -46.89 -0.09 8.51
CA PHE A 754 -45.78 0.67 7.92
C PHE A 754 -44.48 0.55 8.72
N ARG A 755 -44.55 0.56 10.06
CA ARG A 755 -43.38 0.34 10.92
C ARG A 755 -42.81 -1.07 10.77
N ARG A 756 -43.68 -2.09 10.65
CA ARG A 756 -43.27 -3.46 10.34
C ARG A 756 -42.60 -3.54 8.95
N ALA A 757 -43.16 -2.89 7.93
CA ALA A 757 -42.58 -2.80 6.58
C ALA A 757 -41.17 -2.16 6.58
N ALA A 758 -41.01 -1.03 7.29
CA ALA A 758 -39.73 -0.33 7.40
C ALA A 758 -38.67 -1.17 8.15
N ALA A 759 -39.06 -1.88 9.22
CA ALA A 759 -38.19 -2.80 9.94
C ALA A 759 -37.84 -4.07 9.12
N GLN A 760 -38.76 -4.57 8.30
CA GLN A 760 -38.44 -5.65 7.35
C GLN A 760 -37.47 -5.18 6.28
N LEU A 761 -37.57 -3.93 5.80
CA LEU A 761 -36.59 -3.33 4.87
C LEU A 761 -35.19 -3.22 5.47
N SER A 762 -35.04 -2.76 6.72
CA SER A 762 -33.72 -2.63 7.36
C SER A 762 -33.03 -3.98 7.57
N VAL A 763 -33.79 -5.08 7.59
CA VAL A 763 -33.30 -6.48 7.67
C VAL A 763 -33.24 -7.14 6.28
N GLY A 764 -33.45 -6.39 5.20
CA GLY A 764 -33.38 -6.89 3.82
C GLY A 764 -34.52 -7.82 3.39
N ARG A 765 -35.58 -7.98 4.21
CA ARG A 765 -36.77 -8.82 3.94
C ARG A 765 -37.73 -8.14 2.95
N MET A 766 -37.21 -7.69 1.80
CA MET A 766 -37.90 -6.83 0.83
C MET A 766 -39.24 -7.40 0.33
N SER A 767 -39.34 -8.72 0.16
CA SER A 767 -40.56 -9.41 -0.28
C SER A 767 -41.69 -9.41 0.75
N HIS A 768 -41.36 -9.29 2.04
CA HIS A 768 -42.35 -9.07 3.09
C HIS A 768 -42.71 -7.59 3.16
N ALA A 769 -41.71 -6.70 3.11
CA ALA A 769 -41.93 -5.26 3.20
C ALA A 769 -42.84 -4.75 2.07
N LEU A 770 -42.71 -5.28 0.85
CA LEU A 770 -43.60 -4.98 -0.27
C LEU A 770 -45.07 -5.31 0.05
N ARG A 771 -45.34 -6.44 0.73
CA ARG A 771 -46.71 -6.83 1.12
C ARG A 771 -47.26 -5.86 2.17
N ASP A 772 -46.45 -5.52 3.17
CA ASP A 772 -46.86 -4.60 4.22
C ASP A 772 -47.09 -3.18 3.64
N PHE A 773 -46.25 -2.70 2.71
CA PHE A 773 -46.50 -1.44 1.99
C PHE A 773 -47.75 -1.49 1.10
N ASN A 774 -48.07 -2.64 0.49
CA ASN A 774 -49.34 -2.82 -0.22
C ASN A 774 -50.52 -2.63 0.73
N SER A 775 -50.56 -3.32 1.87
CA SER A 775 -51.65 -3.19 2.84
C SER A 775 -51.73 -1.80 3.49
N VAL A 776 -50.60 -1.11 3.67
CA VAL A 776 -50.60 0.32 4.06
C VAL A 776 -51.31 1.18 3.02
N LEU A 777 -51.04 0.97 1.73
CA LEU A 777 -51.61 1.75 0.63
C LEU A 777 -53.03 1.32 0.24
N GLU A 778 -53.46 0.11 0.61
CA GLU A 778 -54.86 -0.32 0.58
C GLU A 778 -55.70 0.41 1.66
N ILE A 779 -55.13 0.64 2.84
CA ILE A 779 -55.78 1.37 3.95
C ILE A 779 -55.71 2.88 3.74
N ARG A 780 -54.59 3.40 3.22
CA ARG A 780 -54.35 4.83 2.97
C ARG A 780 -53.55 5.01 1.66
N PRO A 781 -54.22 5.16 0.51
CA PRO A 781 -53.56 5.32 -0.80
C PRO A 781 -52.61 6.53 -0.86
N ASP A 782 -53.00 7.63 -0.24
CA ASP A 782 -52.23 8.89 -0.18
C ASP A 782 -51.29 8.88 1.04
N PHE A 783 -50.47 7.85 1.15
CA PHE A 783 -49.41 7.77 2.16
C PHE A 783 -48.03 7.82 1.52
N ASP A 784 -47.57 9.06 1.28
CA ASP A 784 -46.31 9.45 0.65
C ASP A 784 -45.11 8.55 1.01
N GLN A 785 -44.92 8.27 2.31
CA GLN A 785 -43.79 7.47 2.77
C GLN A 785 -43.84 6.00 2.30
N ALA A 786 -45.03 5.42 2.15
CA ALA A 786 -45.17 4.08 1.56
C ALA A 786 -45.08 4.12 0.02
N LEU A 787 -45.59 5.17 -0.62
CA LEU A 787 -45.44 5.36 -2.09
C LEU A 787 -43.95 5.43 -2.47
N VAL A 788 -43.15 6.27 -1.80
CA VAL A 788 -41.72 6.42 -2.08
C VAL A 788 -40.95 5.12 -1.79
N GLN A 789 -41.21 4.46 -0.66
CA GLN A 789 -40.50 3.22 -0.32
C GLN A 789 -40.89 2.05 -1.24
N ARG A 790 -42.18 1.89 -1.57
CA ARG A 790 -42.63 0.85 -2.52
C ARG A 790 -42.13 1.11 -3.94
N GLY A 791 -42.16 2.37 -4.39
CA GLY A 791 -41.56 2.77 -5.67
C GLY A 791 -40.06 2.47 -5.75
N LYS A 792 -39.30 2.80 -4.70
CA LYS A 792 -37.86 2.47 -4.60
C LYS A 792 -37.59 0.96 -4.52
N ILE A 793 -38.50 0.14 -3.99
CA ILE A 793 -38.41 -1.34 -4.08
C ILE A 793 -38.66 -1.81 -5.52
N HIS A 794 -39.73 -1.32 -6.17
CA HIS A 794 -40.09 -1.71 -7.53
C HIS A 794 -38.98 -1.41 -8.55
N LEU A 795 -38.27 -0.28 -8.44
CA LEU A 795 -37.08 -0.01 -9.26
C LEU A 795 -35.98 -1.06 -9.07
N ARG A 796 -35.67 -1.42 -7.82
CA ARG A 796 -34.59 -2.38 -7.51
C ARG A 796 -34.81 -3.76 -8.14
N ASP A 797 -36.08 -4.13 -8.34
CA ASP A 797 -36.54 -5.38 -8.96
C ASP A 797 -36.94 -5.21 -10.45
N CYS A 798 -36.59 -4.08 -11.07
CA CYS A 798 -36.88 -3.73 -12.48
C CYS A 798 -38.37 -3.56 -12.86
N ASN A 799 -39.29 -3.49 -11.90
CA ASN A 799 -40.69 -3.15 -12.15
C ASN A 799 -40.87 -1.63 -12.30
N ILE A 800 -40.32 -1.09 -13.40
CA ILE A 800 -40.37 0.33 -13.76
C ILE A 800 -41.82 0.87 -13.85
N PRO A 801 -42.82 0.16 -14.42
CA PRO A 801 -44.19 0.68 -14.50
C PRO A 801 -44.83 0.99 -13.14
N ASP A 802 -44.75 0.05 -12.18
CA ASP A 802 -45.33 0.26 -10.85
C ASP A 802 -44.52 1.27 -10.02
N ALA A 803 -43.19 1.30 -10.20
CA ALA A 803 -42.36 2.35 -9.63
C ALA A 803 -42.76 3.76 -10.09
N LEU A 804 -42.92 3.96 -11.41
CA LEU A 804 -43.34 5.25 -11.97
C LEU A 804 -44.76 5.62 -11.53
N ASN A 805 -45.66 4.65 -11.37
CA ASN A 805 -47.01 4.87 -10.85
C ASN A 805 -46.98 5.46 -9.42
N ASP A 806 -46.20 4.88 -8.51
CA ASP A 806 -46.12 5.35 -7.12
C ASP A 806 -45.32 6.65 -6.97
N LEU A 807 -44.17 6.77 -7.64
CA LEU A 807 -43.33 7.96 -7.56
C LEU A 807 -44.03 9.19 -8.19
N ARG A 808 -44.80 9.01 -9.28
CA ARG A 808 -45.59 10.11 -9.85
C ARG A 808 -46.76 10.54 -8.96
N LYS A 809 -47.38 9.64 -8.17
CA LYS A 809 -48.38 10.01 -7.17
C LYS A 809 -47.76 10.87 -6.06
N TYR A 810 -46.61 10.44 -5.52
CA TYR A 810 -45.86 11.26 -4.57
C TYR A 810 -45.42 12.61 -5.16
N SER A 811 -45.02 12.66 -6.43
CA SER A 811 -44.71 13.92 -7.12
C SER A 811 -45.91 14.86 -7.27
N GLN A 812 -47.15 14.39 -7.10
CA GLN A 812 -48.35 15.24 -7.09
C GLN A 812 -48.61 15.88 -5.72
N SER A 813 -48.30 15.20 -4.62
CA SER A 813 -48.35 15.77 -3.27
C SER A 813 -47.15 16.69 -2.99
N THR A 814 -45.96 16.29 -3.48
CA THR A 814 -44.67 16.94 -3.17
C THR A 814 -43.93 17.37 -4.45
N PRO A 815 -44.44 18.35 -5.22
CA PRO A 815 -43.90 18.74 -6.53
C PRO A 815 -42.58 19.56 -6.50
N LYS A 816 -41.85 19.53 -5.37
CA LYS A 816 -40.54 20.19 -5.20
C LYS A 816 -39.43 19.22 -4.77
N ASP A 817 -39.71 17.92 -4.74
CA ASP A 817 -38.72 16.90 -4.43
C ASP A 817 -37.85 16.62 -5.67
N GLU A 818 -36.73 17.35 -5.78
CA GLU A 818 -35.79 17.21 -6.89
C GLU A 818 -35.11 15.83 -6.94
N GLU A 819 -34.97 15.13 -5.80
CA GLU A 819 -34.42 13.76 -5.75
C GLU A 819 -35.36 12.79 -6.48
N ILE A 820 -36.64 12.77 -6.10
CA ILE A 820 -37.62 11.87 -6.72
C ILE A 820 -37.91 12.28 -8.17
N LEU A 821 -37.87 13.58 -8.50
CA LEU A 821 -37.98 14.05 -9.88
C LEU A 821 -36.80 13.64 -10.78
N GLU A 822 -35.59 13.42 -10.24
CA GLU A 822 -34.49 12.80 -10.99
C GLU A 822 -34.71 11.29 -11.15
N VAL A 823 -35.06 10.58 -10.07
CA VAL A 823 -35.34 9.13 -10.10
C VAL A 823 -36.46 8.77 -11.09
N ILE A 824 -37.49 9.61 -11.21
CA ILE A 824 -38.55 9.46 -12.24
C ILE A 824 -37.96 9.60 -13.65
N ARG A 825 -37.11 10.61 -13.90
CA ARG A 825 -36.47 10.83 -15.21
C ARG A 825 -35.49 9.72 -15.60
N GLU A 826 -34.76 9.15 -14.65
CA GLU A 826 -33.91 7.98 -14.88
C GLU A 826 -34.74 6.74 -15.24
N ALA A 827 -35.83 6.49 -14.50
CA ALA A 827 -36.72 5.36 -14.74
C ALA A 827 -37.50 5.46 -16.06
N GLU A 828 -37.88 6.67 -16.49
CA GLU A 828 -38.46 6.93 -17.81
C GLU A 828 -37.45 6.69 -18.95
N GLN A 829 -36.17 7.05 -18.76
CA GLN A 829 -35.10 6.79 -19.73
C GLN A 829 -34.71 5.30 -19.82
N ALA A 830 -34.82 4.56 -18.71
CA ALA A 830 -34.55 3.12 -18.67
C ALA A 830 -35.62 2.26 -19.37
N GLN A 831 -36.86 2.76 -19.53
CA GLN A 831 -37.94 2.01 -20.18
C GLN A 831 -37.65 1.64 -21.66
N PRO A 832 -37.17 2.53 -22.55
CA PRO A 832 -36.79 2.15 -23.91
C PRO A 832 -35.53 1.26 -23.97
N ASP A 833 -34.57 1.40 -23.04
CA ASP A 833 -33.38 0.52 -23.00
C ASP A 833 -33.78 -0.96 -22.87
N LEU A 834 -34.78 -1.28 -22.04
CA LEU A 834 -35.29 -2.66 -21.90
C LEU A 834 -35.86 -3.23 -23.20
N ILE A 835 -36.46 -2.38 -24.04
CA ILE A 835 -37.09 -2.78 -25.30
C ILE A 835 -36.04 -2.94 -26.40
N GLU A 836 -35.05 -2.05 -26.47
CA GLU A 836 -33.98 -2.13 -27.48
C GLU A 836 -32.95 -3.23 -27.17
N LEU A 837 -32.68 -3.52 -25.90
CA LEU A 837 -31.69 -4.48 -25.42
C LEU A 837 -31.75 -5.84 -26.12
N ASP A 838 -32.92 -6.48 -26.20
CA ASP A 838 -33.04 -7.80 -26.82
C ASP A 838 -32.85 -7.76 -28.34
N SER A 839 -33.07 -6.60 -28.97
CA SER A 839 -32.69 -6.36 -30.36
C SER A 839 -31.18 -6.23 -30.54
N LEU A 840 -30.47 -5.55 -29.62
CA LEU A 840 -29.01 -5.41 -29.65
C LEU A 840 -28.32 -6.76 -29.42
N LEU A 841 -28.81 -7.54 -28.45
CA LEU A 841 -28.33 -8.90 -28.16
C LEU A 841 -28.53 -9.84 -29.36
N ALA A 842 -29.72 -9.84 -29.98
CA ALA A 842 -29.99 -10.64 -31.17
C ALA A 842 -29.11 -10.26 -32.38
N LYS A 843 -28.69 -8.99 -32.47
CA LYS A 843 -27.74 -8.48 -33.49
C LYS A 843 -26.26 -8.68 -33.11
N LYS A 844 -25.96 -9.25 -31.93
CA LYS A 844 -24.61 -9.31 -31.32
C LYS A 844 -23.89 -7.95 -31.27
N GLN A 845 -24.65 -6.88 -31.05
CA GLN A 845 -24.13 -5.52 -30.86
C GLN A 845 -23.75 -5.31 -29.39
N TYR A 846 -22.65 -5.93 -28.98
CA TYR A 846 -22.23 -6.00 -27.57
C TYR A 846 -21.98 -4.63 -26.93
N GLU A 847 -21.29 -3.71 -27.61
CA GLU A 847 -20.93 -2.40 -27.04
C GLU A 847 -22.15 -1.59 -26.55
N PRO A 848 -23.18 -1.29 -27.37
CA PRO A 848 -24.38 -0.60 -26.87
C PRO A 848 -25.20 -1.48 -25.91
N ALA A 849 -25.19 -2.80 -26.06
CA ALA A 849 -25.86 -3.69 -25.11
C ALA A 849 -25.22 -3.61 -23.71
N LEU A 850 -23.89 -3.52 -23.61
CA LEU A 850 -23.16 -3.32 -22.36
C LEU A 850 -23.45 -1.95 -21.73
N GLU A 851 -23.60 -0.91 -22.55
CA GLU A 851 -23.98 0.44 -22.07
C GLU A 851 -25.39 0.42 -21.45
N SER A 852 -26.41 -0.01 -22.21
CA SER A 852 -27.79 -0.12 -21.72
C SER A 852 -27.90 -1.08 -20.54
N LEU A 853 -27.26 -2.26 -20.58
CA LEU A 853 -27.25 -3.19 -19.43
C LEU A 853 -26.64 -2.56 -18.18
N SER A 854 -25.59 -1.74 -18.32
CA SER A 854 -24.96 -1.11 -17.16
C SER A 854 -25.84 -0.02 -16.55
N ARG A 855 -26.51 0.79 -17.39
CA ARG A 855 -27.50 1.80 -16.96
C ARG A 855 -28.71 1.14 -16.27
N LEU A 856 -29.21 0.05 -16.84
CA LEU A 856 -30.30 -0.75 -16.27
C LEU A 856 -29.89 -1.43 -14.96
N ILE A 857 -28.65 -1.93 -14.83
CA ILE A 857 -28.17 -2.58 -13.60
C ILE A 857 -27.89 -1.58 -12.46
N SER A 858 -27.61 -0.30 -12.75
CA SER A 858 -27.57 0.75 -11.71
C SER A 858 -28.95 1.07 -11.13
N LEU A 859 -29.99 1.15 -11.97
CA LEU A 859 -31.37 1.39 -11.53
C LEU A 859 -31.99 0.14 -10.87
N CYS A 860 -31.71 -1.03 -11.43
CA CYS A 860 -32.35 -2.30 -11.10
C CYS A 860 -31.35 -3.36 -10.55
N PRO A 861 -30.60 -3.07 -9.47
CA PRO A 861 -29.43 -3.84 -9.07
C PRO A 861 -29.68 -5.30 -8.65
N LEU A 862 -30.93 -5.68 -8.33
CA LEU A 862 -31.31 -7.04 -7.93
C LEU A 862 -31.79 -7.91 -9.10
N HIS A 863 -32.07 -7.31 -10.26
CA HIS A 863 -32.70 -8.03 -11.37
C HIS A 863 -31.72 -8.99 -12.07
N VAL A 864 -31.88 -10.28 -11.74
CA VAL A 864 -30.96 -11.37 -12.12
C VAL A 864 -30.72 -11.46 -13.63
N ASP A 865 -31.77 -11.36 -14.46
CA ASP A 865 -31.66 -11.63 -15.89
C ASP A 865 -30.85 -10.57 -16.65
N LEU A 866 -30.78 -9.33 -16.14
CA LEU A 866 -29.91 -8.30 -16.70
C LEU A 866 -28.44 -8.63 -16.44
N ARG A 867 -28.11 -9.07 -15.21
CA ARG A 867 -26.76 -9.53 -14.86
C ARG A 867 -26.36 -10.79 -15.64
N LEU A 868 -27.29 -11.72 -15.85
CA LEU A 868 -27.06 -12.89 -16.71
C LEU A 868 -26.84 -12.50 -18.17
N LYS A 869 -27.65 -11.59 -18.72
CA LYS A 869 -27.45 -11.02 -20.07
C LYS A 869 -26.06 -10.36 -20.20
N ARG A 870 -25.60 -9.61 -19.18
CA ARG A 870 -24.28 -8.96 -19.20
C ARG A 870 -23.12 -9.94 -19.03
N ALA A 871 -23.23 -10.91 -18.12
CA ALA A 871 -22.24 -11.98 -17.95
C ALA A 871 -22.10 -12.85 -19.22
N ASN A 872 -23.21 -13.11 -19.94
CA ASN A 872 -23.15 -13.80 -21.24
C ASN A 872 -22.28 -13.03 -22.26
N ILE A 873 -22.42 -11.70 -22.34
CA ILE A 873 -21.56 -10.89 -23.22
C ILE A 873 -20.10 -11.02 -22.81
N TYR A 874 -19.80 -10.82 -21.52
CA TYR A 874 -18.43 -10.90 -21.00
C TYR A 874 -17.79 -12.29 -21.24
N GLU A 875 -18.56 -13.37 -21.16
CA GLU A 875 -18.09 -14.71 -21.55
C GLU A 875 -17.85 -14.85 -23.06
N GLU A 876 -18.71 -14.28 -23.92
CA GLU A 876 -18.49 -14.27 -25.38
C GLU A 876 -17.31 -13.37 -25.80
N THR A 877 -16.97 -12.33 -25.02
CA THR A 877 -15.78 -11.47 -25.24
C THR A 877 -14.54 -11.93 -24.46
N ASN A 878 -14.61 -13.05 -23.72
CA ASN A 878 -13.55 -13.59 -22.85
C ASN A 878 -13.07 -12.64 -21.73
N ASP A 879 -13.91 -11.71 -21.28
CA ASP A 879 -13.69 -10.93 -20.05
C ASP A 879 -14.15 -11.75 -18.84
N LEU A 880 -13.30 -12.68 -18.42
CA LEU A 880 -13.59 -13.59 -17.32
C LEU A 880 -13.84 -12.85 -15.99
N VAL A 881 -13.16 -11.72 -15.75
CA VAL A 881 -13.25 -10.97 -14.50
C VAL A 881 -14.62 -10.32 -14.36
N MET A 882 -15.10 -9.65 -15.41
CA MET A 882 -16.42 -9.02 -15.39
C MET A 882 -17.56 -10.05 -15.38
N ALA A 883 -17.38 -11.19 -16.06
CA ALA A 883 -18.33 -12.32 -15.99
C ALA A 883 -18.42 -12.93 -14.58
N ILE A 884 -17.28 -13.18 -13.92
CA ILE A 884 -17.21 -13.66 -12.52
C ILE A 884 -17.89 -12.64 -11.58
N GLY A 885 -17.68 -11.34 -11.81
CA GLY A 885 -18.30 -10.27 -11.03
C GLY A 885 -19.82 -10.32 -11.03
N ASP A 886 -20.46 -10.35 -12.21
CA ASP A 886 -21.92 -10.42 -12.29
C ASP A 886 -22.49 -11.79 -11.85
N LEU A 887 -21.84 -12.91 -12.20
CA LEU A 887 -22.30 -14.23 -11.75
C LEU A 887 -22.17 -14.44 -10.24
N SER A 888 -21.16 -13.84 -9.59
CA SER A 888 -21.06 -13.81 -8.13
C SER A 888 -22.23 -13.03 -7.50
N ARG A 889 -22.66 -11.91 -8.11
CA ARG A 889 -23.85 -11.17 -7.67
C ARG A 889 -25.13 -11.97 -7.89
N VAL A 890 -25.29 -12.64 -9.04
CA VAL A 890 -26.45 -13.53 -9.27
C VAL A 890 -26.48 -14.67 -8.26
N ALA A 891 -25.35 -15.32 -7.98
CA ALA A 891 -25.26 -16.39 -6.98
C ALA A 891 -25.62 -15.92 -5.56
N GLY A 892 -25.30 -14.66 -5.21
CA GLY A 892 -25.70 -14.06 -3.94
C GLY A 892 -27.18 -13.65 -3.85
N ILE A 893 -27.83 -13.33 -4.97
CA ILE A 893 -29.26 -12.98 -5.03
C ILE A 893 -30.13 -14.24 -5.09
N LYS A 894 -29.75 -15.20 -5.93
CA LYS A 894 -30.48 -16.46 -6.16
C LYS A 894 -29.47 -17.58 -6.49
N PRO A 895 -28.90 -18.26 -5.48
CA PRO A 895 -28.01 -19.38 -5.71
C PRO A 895 -28.78 -20.49 -6.43
N THR A 896 -28.23 -20.95 -7.56
CA THR A 896 -28.70 -22.16 -8.26
C THR A 896 -27.51 -23.05 -8.56
N PRO A 897 -27.68 -24.38 -8.61
CA PRO A 897 -26.60 -25.28 -9.02
C PRO A 897 -26.00 -24.91 -10.39
N GLN A 898 -26.83 -24.43 -11.33
CA GLN A 898 -26.41 -23.99 -12.65
C GLN A 898 -25.51 -22.74 -12.58
N THR A 899 -25.93 -21.70 -11.84
CA THR A 899 -25.14 -20.47 -11.64
C THR A 899 -23.83 -20.78 -10.92
N LEU A 900 -23.87 -21.57 -9.84
CA LEU A 900 -22.71 -21.91 -9.02
C LEU A 900 -21.71 -22.77 -9.78
N HIS A 901 -22.19 -23.74 -10.58
CA HIS A 901 -21.36 -24.51 -11.51
C HIS A 901 -20.70 -23.62 -12.56
N ARG A 902 -21.46 -22.70 -13.19
CA ARG A 902 -20.93 -21.77 -14.20
C ARG A 902 -19.85 -20.86 -13.61
N LEU A 903 -20.14 -20.22 -12.49
CA LEU A 903 -19.22 -19.36 -11.74
C LEU A 903 -17.93 -20.11 -11.39
N ALA A 904 -18.02 -21.33 -10.86
CA ALA A 904 -16.84 -22.13 -10.54
C ALA A 904 -15.96 -22.43 -11.76
N ASN A 905 -16.55 -22.79 -12.90
CA ASN A 905 -15.78 -23.06 -14.13
C ASN A 905 -15.07 -21.81 -14.68
N LEU A 906 -15.67 -20.62 -14.54
CA LEU A 906 -14.98 -19.36 -14.88
C LEU A 906 -13.84 -19.06 -13.91
N ARG A 907 -14.06 -19.27 -12.61
CA ARG A 907 -13.04 -19.12 -11.57
C ARG A 907 -11.83 -20.04 -11.81
N VAL A 908 -12.05 -21.30 -12.21
CA VAL A 908 -10.97 -22.20 -12.67
C VAL A 908 -10.20 -21.59 -13.84
N LYS A 909 -10.88 -21.11 -14.89
CA LYS A 909 -10.22 -20.47 -16.04
C LYS A 909 -9.39 -19.25 -15.65
N ALA A 910 -9.87 -18.44 -14.71
CA ALA A 910 -9.18 -17.26 -14.19
C ALA A 910 -7.99 -17.60 -13.27
N GLY A 911 -7.98 -18.78 -12.64
CA GLY A 911 -6.99 -19.22 -11.66
C GLY A 911 -7.44 -19.12 -10.19
N GLU A 912 -8.67 -18.67 -9.93
CA GLU A 912 -9.30 -18.55 -8.62
C GLU A 912 -9.72 -19.93 -8.04
N LEU A 913 -8.75 -20.84 -7.86
CA LEU A 913 -9.02 -22.24 -7.47
C LEU A 913 -9.70 -22.38 -6.10
N THR A 914 -9.35 -21.51 -5.14
CA THR A 914 -9.98 -21.40 -3.81
C THR A 914 -11.46 -21.08 -3.90
N ASP A 915 -11.80 -20.11 -4.74
CA ASP A 915 -13.14 -19.54 -4.85
C ASP A 915 -14.02 -20.33 -5.83
N ALA A 916 -13.40 -21.07 -6.77
CA ALA A 916 -14.04 -22.15 -7.50
C ALA A 916 -14.44 -23.29 -6.56
N MET A 917 -13.53 -23.72 -5.67
CA MET A 917 -13.80 -24.74 -4.66
C MET A 917 -14.92 -24.30 -3.70
N ALA A 918 -14.98 -23.03 -3.31
CA ALA A 918 -16.09 -22.47 -2.52
C ALA A 918 -17.43 -22.53 -3.29
N SER A 919 -17.47 -22.07 -4.55
CA SER A 919 -18.68 -22.11 -5.38
C SER A 919 -19.20 -23.54 -5.61
N ILE A 920 -18.32 -24.54 -5.78
CA ILE A 920 -18.73 -25.94 -5.93
C ILE A 920 -19.22 -26.55 -4.61
N LYS A 921 -18.62 -26.20 -3.47
CA LYS A 921 -19.12 -26.63 -2.16
C LYS A 921 -20.54 -26.11 -1.91
N GLU A 922 -20.83 -24.84 -2.24
CA GLU A 922 -22.19 -24.31 -2.15
C GLU A 922 -23.12 -24.96 -3.19
N CYS A 923 -22.66 -25.23 -4.43
CA CYS A 923 -23.45 -25.99 -5.40
C CYS A 923 -23.91 -27.35 -4.86
N MET A 924 -22.99 -28.11 -4.25
CA MET A 924 -23.27 -29.41 -3.64
C MET A 924 -24.11 -29.33 -2.35
N LYS A 925 -24.21 -28.15 -1.72
CA LYS A 925 -25.10 -27.90 -0.59
C LYS A 925 -26.54 -27.59 -1.05
N GLN A 926 -26.69 -26.94 -2.21
CA GLN A 926 -27.99 -26.68 -2.85
C GLN A 926 -28.56 -27.95 -3.52
N ASP A 927 -27.72 -28.75 -4.18
CA ASP A 927 -28.09 -30.03 -4.80
C ASP A 927 -26.98 -31.08 -4.54
N PRO A 928 -27.11 -31.89 -3.47
CA PRO A 928 -26.15 -32.94 -3.14
C PRO A 928 -26.01 -34.05 -4.19
N GLU A 929 -26.91 -34.17 -5.17
CA GLU A 929 -26.85 -35.16 -6.25
C GLU A 929 -26.42 -34.58 -7.61
N ASN A 930 -26.03 -33.31 -7.65
CA ASN A 930 -25.64 -32.61 -8.88
C ASN A 930 -24.41 -33.25 -9.57
N LYS A 931 -24.64 -34.11 -10.57
CA LYS A 931 -23.58 -34.82 -11.30
C LYS A 931 -22.50 -33.87 -11.89
N PRO A 932 -22.83 -32.70 -12.47
CA PRO A 932 -21.84 -31.70 -12.88
C PRO A 932 -20.97 -31.20 -11.72
N CYS A 933 -21.55 -30.67 -10.63
CA CYS A 933 -20.75 -30.18 -9.50
C CYS A 933 -19.95 -31.30 -8.80
N LYS A 934 -20.51 -32.52 -8.69
CA LYS A 934 -19.76 -33.72 -8.23
C LYS A 934 -18.58 -34.08 -9.14
N LYS A 935 -18.58 -33.70 -10.43
CA LYS A 935 -17.43 -33.90 -11.33
C LYS A 935 -16.36 -32.86 -11.00
N VAL A 936 -16.68 -31.57 -11.14
CA VAL A 936 -15.74 -30.45 -10.93
C VAL A 936 -15.13 -30.47 -9.53
N PHE A 937 -15.89 -30.85 -8.49
CA PHE A 937 -15.37 -31.01 -7.12
C PHE A 937 -14.21 -32.01 -7.02
N ARG A 938 -14.32 -33.16 -7.70
CA ARG A 938 -13.29 -34.21 -7.67
C ARG A 938 -12.04 -33.79 -8.45
N GLU A 939 -12.23 -33.09 -9.57
CA GLU A 939 -11.14 -32.60 -10.43
C GLU A 939 -10.37 -31.46 -9.74
N LEU A 940 -11.07 -30.48 -9.17
CA LEU A 940 -10.49 -29.43 -8.31
C LEU A 940 -9.71 -30.02 -7.12
N ARG A 941 -10.30 -30.97 -6.38
CA ARG A 941 -9.68 -31.58 -5.19
C ARG A 941 -8.48 -32.45 -5.55
N ALA A 942 -8.45 -33.03 -6.76
CA ALA A 942 -7.27 -33.72 -7.28
C ALA A 942 -6.16 -32.73 -7.63
N LEU A 943 -6.49 -31.64 -8.34
CA LEU A 943 -5.54 -30.58 -8.71
C LEU A 943 -4.91 -29.93 -7.46
N GLU A 944 -5.72 -29.50 -6.50
CA GLU A 944 -5.28 -28.90 -5.22
C GLU A 944 -4.29 -29.81 -4.48
N LYS A 945 -4.58 -31.12 -4.43
CA LYS A 945 -3.70 -32.11 -3.81
C LYS A 945 -2.39 -32.31 -4.57
N ALA A 946 -2.42 -32.30 -5.90
CA ALA A 946 -1.24 -32.45 -6.75
C ALA A 946 -0.34 -31.19 -6.73
N LEU A 947 -0.95 -30.01 -6.71
CA LEU A 947 -0.27 -28.73 -6.57
C LEU A 947 0.48 -28.68 -5.24
N LYS A 948 -0.25 -28.88 -4.13
CA LYS A 948 0.32 -28.78 -2.79
C LYS A 948 1.51 -29.72 -2.57
N LYS A 949 1.45 -30.96 -3.05
CA LYS A 949 2.61 -31.87 -3.00
C LYS A 949 3.83 -31.32 -3.75
N SER A 950 3.60 -30.73 -4.93
CA SER A 950 4.65 -30.20 -5.79
C SER A 950 5.28 -28.97 -5.16
N GLU A 951 4.46 -28.07 -4.60
CA GLU A 951 4.86 -26.91 -3.81
C GLU A 951 5.59 -27.30 -2.51
N ASP A 952 5.10 -28.30 -1.77
CA ASP A 952 5.75 -28.83 -0.56
C ASP A 952 7.18 -29.36 -0.84
N MET A 953 7.45 -29.84 -2.04
CA MET A 953 8.80 -30.24 -2.48
C MET A 953 9.62 -29.05 -3.00
N PHE A 954 8.99 -28.14 -3.74
CA PHE A 954 9.59 -26.93 -4.29
C PHE A 954 10.09 -25.98 -3.19
N ASN A 955 9.25 -25.71 -2.19
CA ASN A 955 9.55 -24.87 -1.03
C ASN A 955 10.61 -25.49 -0.10
N LYS A 956 10.86 -26.80 -0.20
CA LYS A 956 11.96 -27.51 0.46
C LYS A 956 13.22 -27.62 -0.41
N SER A 957 13.29 -26.85 -1.51
CA SER A 957 14.35 -26.86 -2.52
C SER A 957 14.65 -28.25 -3.12
N ARG A 958 13.69 -29.18 -3.06
CA ARG A 958 13.83 -30.54 -3.61
C ARG A 958 13.44 -30.57 -5.09
N TRP A 959 14.06 -29.72 -5.89
CA TRP A 959 13.71 -29.43 -7.30
C TRP A 959 13.42 -30.69 -8.14
N LYS A 960 14.27 -31.72 -8.04
CA LYS A 960 14.08 -33.00 -8.75
C LYS A 960 12.80 -33.73 -8.30
N SER A 961 12.51 -33.77 -7.00
CA SER A 961 11.26 -34.36 -6.47
C SER A 961 10.04 -33.53 -6.86
N ALA A 962 10.13 -32.20 -6.81
CA ALA A 962 9.05 -31.29 -7.18
C ALA A 962 8.61 -31.51 -8.64
N VAL A 963 9.56 -31.50 -9.58
CA VAL A 963 9.30 -31.76 -11.01
C VAL A 963 8.76 -33.17 -11.24
N THR A 964 9.28 -34.18 -10.53
CA THR A 964 8.85 -35.58 -10.71
C THR A 964 7.38 -35.78 -10.29
N GLU A 965 6.91 -35.12 -9.23
CA GLU A 965 5.49 -35.15 -8.82
C GLU A 965 4.62 -34.25 -9.71
N LEU A 966 5.12 -33.07 -10.10
CA LEU A 966 4.42 -32.12 -10.97
C LEU A 966 4.10 -32.72 -12.36
N LEU A 967 5.03 -33.51 -12.90
CA LEU A 967 4.95 -34.19 -14.20
C LEU A 967 4.55 -35.67 -14.11
N ALA A 968 4.16 -36.16 -12.94
CA ALA A 968 3.72 -37.55 -12.75
C ALA A 968 2.45 -37.87 -13.56
N GLU A 969 2.15 -39.17 -13.72
CA GLU A 969 0.82 -39.58 -14.15
C GLU A 969 -0.20 -39.16 -13.09
N LYS A 970 -1.23 -38.38 -13.48
CA LYS A 970 -2.17 -37.67 -12.59
C LYS A 970 -1.48 -36.63 -11.68
N GLY A 971 -0.26 -36.19 -12.04
CA GLY A 971 0.41 -35.02 -11.49
C GLY A 971 -0.27 -33.72 -11.91
N TYR A 972 0.20 -32.59 -11.36
CA TYR A 972 -0.45 -31.29 -11.53
C TYR A 972 -0.65 -30.90 -13.00
N MET A 973 0.35 -31.10 -13.86
CA MET A 973 0.27 -30.65 -15.25
C MET A 973 -0.86 -31.33 -16.03
N GLN A 974 -1.00 -32.65 -15.91
CA GLN A 974 -2.05 -33.40 -16.59
C GLN A 974 -3.45 -32.99 -16.10
N LEU A 975 -3.60 -32.68 -14.81
CA LEU A 975 -4.86 -32.22 -14.23
C LEU A 975 -5.20 -30.77 -14.63
N ALA A 976 -4.18 -29.90 -14.75
CA ALA A 976 -4.34 -28.53 -15.24
C ALA A 976 -4.73 -28.50 -16.73
N GLU A 977 -4.12 -29.35 -17.55
CA GLU A 977 -4.48 -29.53 -18.96
C GLU A 977 -5.89 -30.12 -19.13
N ALA A 978 -6.30 -31.06 -18.27
CA ALA A 978 -7.62 -31.68 -18.32
C ALA A 978 -8.78 -30.76 -17.88
N MET A 979 -8.57 -29.86 -16.93
CA MET A 979 -9.59 -28.86 -16.54
C MET A 979 -9.61 -27.63 -17.45
N GLY A 980 -8.45 -27.24 -17.99
CA GLY A 980 -8.30 -26.05 -18.83
C GLY A 980 -8.27 -24.74 -18.04
N GLY A 981 -7.62 -23.73 -18.62
CA GLY A 981 -7.36 -22.44 -17.97
C GLY A 981 -5.88 -22.11 -18.00
N ASP A 982 -5.53 -20.98 -18.61
CA ASP A 982 -4.14 -20.61 -18.85
C ASP A 982 -3.43 -20.21 -17.55
N SER A 983 -4.14 -19.49 -16.67
CA SER A 983 -3.70 -19.19 -15.30
C SER A 983 -3.34 -20.45 -14.50
N VAL A 984 -4.06 -21.56 -14.69
CA VAL A 984 -3.81 -22.82 -13.99
C VAL A 984 -2.53 -23.47 -14.52
N ARG A 985 -2.39 -23.58 -15.84
CA ARG A 985 -1.17 -24.14 -16.48
C ARG A 985 0.08 -23.32 -16.15
N LEU A 986 -0.07 -22.00 -16.08
CA LEU A 986 0.99 -21.04 -15.76
C LEU A 986 1.66 -21.29 -14.39
N VAL A 987 0.89 -21.65 -13.35
CA VAL A 987 1.46 -22.00 -12.02
C VAL A 987 2.42 -23.18 -12.14
N GLY A 988 2.01 -24.24 -12.84
CA GLY A 988 2.85 -25.41 -13.08
C GLY A 988 4.07 -25.11 -13.96
N TYR A 989 3.89 -24.34 -15.04
CA TYR A 989 5.01 -23.91 -15.89
C TYR A 989 6.06 -23.09 -15.11
N LYS A 990 5.64 -22.24 -14.15
CA LYS A 990 6.56 -21.48 -13.27
C LYS A 990 7.36 -22.39 -12.35
N ILE A 991 6.69 -23.35 -11.68
CA ILE A 991 7.37 -24.36 -10.83
C ILE A 991 8.37 -25.18 -11.65
N ALA A 992 8.01 -25.59 -12.86
CA ALA A 992 8.88 -26.34 -13.76
C ALA A 992 10.10 -25.52 -14.23
N CYS A 993 9.88 -24.33 -14.80
CA CYS A 993 10.93 -23.42 -15.28
C CYS A 993 12.01 -23.19 -14.21
N LYS A 994 11.60 -22.79 -13.00
CA LYS A 994 12.52 -22.54 -11.89
C LYS A 994 13.22 -23.81 -11.39
N SER A 995 12.50 -24.91 -11.22
CA SER A 995 13.10 -26.17 -10.77
C SER A 995 14.14 -26.71 -11.76
N TYR A 996 13.91 -26.57 -13.08
CA TYR A 996 14.88 -26.98 -14.09
C TYR A 996 16.07 -26.01 -14.21
N ALA A 997 15.89 -24.73 -13.88
CA ALA A 997 16.98 -23.76 -13.77
C ALA A 997 17.94 -24.12 -12.63
N GLU A 998 17.40 -24.38 -11.43
CA GLU A 998 18.19 -24.81 -10.27
C GLU A 998 18.83 -26.21 -10.46
N LEU A 999 18.28 -27.05 -11.35
CA LEU A 999 18.88 -28.32 -11.78
C LEU A 999 19.85 -28.20 -12.97
N ASN A 1000 20.07 -26.99 -13.50
CA ASN A 1000 20.90 -26.67 -14.66
C ASN A 1000 20.62 -27.57 -15.89
N LYS A 1001 19.34 -27.72 -16.26
CA LYS A 1001 18.89 -28.55 -17.39
C LYS A 1001 18.50 -27.69 -18.60
N LYS A 1002 19.52 -27.19 -19.32
CA LYS A 1002 19.41 -26.21 -20.42
C LYS A 1002 18.22 -26.40 -21.37
N GLU A 1003 18.01 -27.60 -21.90
CA GLU A 1003 16.91 -27.91 -22.83
C GLU A 1003 15.52 -27.71 -22.19
N GLU A 1004 15.35 -28.19 -20.97
CA GLU A 1004 14.11 -28.07 -20.20
C GLU A 1004 13.90 -26.62 -19.70
N ILE A 1005 14.96 -25.89 -19.34
CA ILE A 1005 14.88 -24.45 -19.01
C ILE A 1005 14.28 -23.67 -20.18
N THR A 1006 14.87 -23.79 -21.37
CA THR A 1006 14.42 -23.07 -22.57
C THR A 1006 12.98 -23.40 -22.93
N LYS A 1007 12.58 -24.68 -22.77
CA LYS A 1007 11.21 -25.19 -22.96
C LYS A 1007 10.23 -24.58 -21.95
N TRP A 1008 10.35 -24.88 -20.66
CA TRP A 1008 9.34 -24.48 -19.66
C TRP A 1008 9.31 -22.97 -19.43
N CYS A 1009 10.46 -22.28 -19.44
CA CYS A 1009 10.46 -20.82 -19.30
C CYS A 1009 9.86 -20.14 -20.53
N SER A 1010 9.96 -20.72 -21.74
CA SER A 1010 9.19 -20.22 -22.89
C SER A 1010 7.69 -20.50 -22.76
N SER A 1011 7.27 -21.62 -22.18
CA SER A 1011 5.85 -21.89 -21.87
C SER A 1011 5.28 -20.94 -20.80
N VAL A 1012 6.09 -20.46 -19.85
CA VAL A 1012 5.71 -19.35 -18.97
C VAL A 1012 5.50 -18.08 -19.80
N ILE A 1013 6.51 -17.68 -20.58
CA ILE A 1013 6.49 -16.42 -21.36
C ILE A 1013 5.37 -16.38 -22.41
N GLN A 1014 4.90 -17.53 -22.91
CA GLN A 1014 3.75 -17.64 -23.80
C GLN A 1014 2.39 -17.31 -23.14
N LEU A 1015 2.31 -17.38 -21.81
CA LEU A 1015 1.09 -17.08 -21.03
C LEU A 1015 1.26 -15.85 -20.09
N ASP A 1016 2.50 -15.41 -19.88
CA ASP A 1016 2.91 -14.33 -18.97
C ASP A 1016 4.15 -13.63 -19.58
N GLU A 1017 3.91 -12.79 -20.59
CA GLU A 1017 4.97 -12.16 -21.41
C GLU A 1017 5.94 -11.25 -20.63
N GLU A 1018 5.53 -10.80 -19.44
CA GLU A 1018 6.29 -9.91 -18.56
C GLU A 1018 6.96 -10.68 -17.40
N ASN A 1019 6.98 -12.02 -17.43
CA ASN A 1019 7.52 -12.82 -16.34
C ASN A 1019 9.04 -12.67 -16.18
N SER A 1020 9.47 -11.73 -15.34
CA SER A 1020 10.89 -11.39 -15.13
C SER A 1020 11.80 -12.57 -14.77
N GLU A 1021 11.32 -13.55 -14.00
CA GLU A 1021 12.12 -14.73 -13.61
C GLU A 1021 12.30 -15.73 -14.76
N ALA A 1022 11.24 -16.03 -15.53
CA ALA A 1022 11.35 -16.89 -16.72
C ALA A 1022 12.13 -16.22 -17.87
N LEU A 1023 11.94 -14.91 -18.07
CA LEU A 1023 12.72 -14.12 -19.03
C LEU A 1023 14.20 -14.11 -18.65
N PHE A 1024 14.54 -13.91 -17.37
CA PHE A 1024 15.91 -13.98 -16.88
C PHE A 1024 16.55 -15.36 -17.15
N PHE A 1025 15.88 -16.46 -16.79
CA PHE A 1025 16.43 -17.80 -17.02
C PHE A 1025 16.59 -18.13 -18.52
N ARG A 1026 15.68 -17.67 -19.39
CA ARG A 1026 15.82 -17.86 -20.85
C ARG A 1026 16.92 -16.99 -21.44
N GLY A 1027 17.03 -15.74 -21.01
CA GLY A 1027 18.12 -14.83 -21.40
C GLY A 1027 19.49 -15.36 -21.00
N MET A 1028 19.62 -15.98 -19.82
CA MET A 1028 20.83 -16.67 -19.39
C MET A 1028 21.22 -17.82 -20.34
N MET A 1029 20.26 -18.67 -20.74
CA MET A 1029 20.53 -19.77 -21.68
C MET A 1029 20.92 -19.28 -23.08
N LYS A 1030 20.31 -18.20 -23.57
CA LYS A 1030 20.68 -17.53 -24.83
C LYS A 1030 22.08 -16.93 -24.78
N MET A 1031 22.43 -16.25 -23.68
CA MET A 1031 23.77 -15.66 -23.47
C MET A 1031 24.86 -16.75 -23.39
N GLU A 1032 24.56 -17.94 -22.84
CA GLU A 1032 25.46 -19.09 -22.88
C GLU A 1032 25.57 -19.77 -24.26
N ALA A 1033 24.60 -19.52 -25.16
CA ALA A 1033 24.62 -19.97 -26.55
C ALA A 1033 25.22 -18.92 -27.51
N GLU A 1034 25.85 -17.87 -26.97
CA GLU A 1034 26.41 -16.70 -27.69
C GLU A 1034 25.37 -15.86 -28.48
N ASP A 1035 24.06 -16.11 -28.27
CA ASP A 1035 22.96 -15.34 -28.85
C ASP A 1035 22.70 -14.06 -28.04
N TYR A 1036 23.66 -13.14 -28.09
CA TYR A 1036 23.67 -11.93 -27.26
C TYR A 1036 22.54 -10.94 -27.59
N GLU A 1037 22.07 -10.90 -28.84
CA GLU A 1037 20.93 -10.03 -29.22
C GLU A 1037 19.63 -10.52 -28.60
N ASP A 1038 19.30 -11.81 -28.75
CA ASP A 1038 18.05 -12.35 -28.23
C ASP A 1038 18.11 -12.53 -26.70
N ALA A 1039 19.30 -12.71 -26.12
CA ALA A 1039 19.51 -12.61 -24.67
C ALA A 1039 19.22 -11.19 -24.16
N LEU A 1040 19.72 -10.15 -24.86
CA LEU A 1040 19.50 -8.76 -24.48
C LEU A 1040 18.00 -8.40 -24.55
N ARG A 1041 17.26 -8.89 -25.56
CA ARG A 1041 15.79 -8.73 -25.66
C ARG A 1041 15.05 -9.29 -24.44
N ASP A 1042 15.43 -10.49 -23.98
CA ASP A 1042 14.80 -11.12 -22.81
C ASP A 1042 15.18 -10.39 -21.51
N PHE A 1043 16.45 -10.00 -21.34
CA PHE A 1043 16.89 -9.24 -20.16
C PHE A 1043 16.30 -7.82 -20.11
N GLU A 1044 16.08 -7.17 -21.25
CA GLU A 1044 15.41 -5.86 -21.32
C GLU A 1044 13.95 -5.95 -20.84
N LYS A 1045 13.18 -6.92 -21.37
CA LYS A 1045 11.83 -7.19 -20.88
C LYS A 1045 11.84 -7.52 -19.37
N ALA A 1046 12.77 -8.37 -18.93
CA ALA A 1046 12.89 -8.75 -17.53
C ALA A 1046 13.21 -7.56 -16.61
N HIS A 1047 14.08 -6.66 -17.06
CA HIS A 1047 14.46 -5.45 -16.31
C HIS A 1047 13.32 -4.45 -16.25
N ASN A 1048 12.59 -4.24 -17.36
CA ASN A 1048 11.42 -3.37 -17.38
C ASN A 1048 10.29 -3.88 -16.46
N ALA A 1049 10.08 -5.20 -16.40
CA ALA A 1049 9.12 -5.82 -15.49
C ALA A 1049 9.58 -5.84 -14.02
N ASN A 1050 10.89 -5.91 -13.75
CA ASN A 1050 11.44 -5.91 -12.39
C ASN A 1050 12.79 -5.17 -12.31
N GLN A 1051 12.72 -3.85 -12.15
CA GLN A 1051 13.91 -2.98 -12.05
C GLN A 1051 14.69 -3.16 -10.73
N GLN A 1052 14.17 -3.91 -9.76
CA GLN A 1052 14.79 -4.08 -8.44
C GLN A 1052 15.67 -5.34 -8.33
N ASP A 1053 15.50 -6.32 -9.21
CA ASP A 1053 16.33 -7.54 -9.18
C ASP A 1053 17.71 -7.28 -9.80
N ARG A 1054 18.70 -7.10 -8.91
CA ARG A 1054 20.11 -6.91 -9.28
C ARG A 1054 20.65 -8.00 -10.21
N ARG A 1055 20.17 -9.25 -10.12
CA ARG A 1055 20.62 -10.35 -11.01
C ARG A 1055 20.30 -10.02 -12.47
N ILE A 1056 19.13 -9.44 -12.71
CA ILE A 1056 18.67 -9.03 -14.04
C ILE A 1056 19.48 -7.83 -14.53
N VAL A 1057 19.74 -6.84 -13.67
CA VAL A 1057 20.59 -5.67 -14.01
C VAL A 1057 22.02 -6.09 -14.36
N ASP A 1058 22.65 -6.91 -13.52
CA ASP A 1058 24.02 -7.38 -13.71
C ASP A 1058 24.14 -8.26 -14.98
N ALA A 1059 23.11 -9.07 -15.29
CA ALA A 1059 23.04 -9.87 -16.51
C ALA A 1059 22.77 -9.03 -17.78
N TYR A 1060 21.88 -8.03 -17.71
CA TYR A 1060 21.63 -7.07 -18.80
C TYR A 1060 22.91 -6.31 -19.16
N GLN A 1061 23.61 -5.76 -18.16
CA GLN A 1061 24.91 -5.09 -18.36
C GLN A 1061 26.02 -6.04 -18.82
N LYS A 1062 25.93 -7.33 -18.50
CA LYS A 1062 26.84 -8.36 -19.04
C LYS A 1062 26.55 -8.65 -20.51
N ALA A 1063 25.28 -8.83 -20.89
CA ALA A 1063 24.86 -9.02 -22.27
C ALA A 1063 25.23 -7.83 -23.17
N GLN A 1064 25.00 -6.60 -22.71
CA GLN A 1064 25.45 -5.38 -23.41
C GLN A 1064 26.96 -5.38 -23.67
N ARG A 1065 27.77 -5.69 -22.65
CA ARG A 1065 29.24 -5.73 -22.79
C ARG A 1065 29.72 -6.86 -23.71
N LEU A 1066 29.09 -8.04 -23.67
CA LEU A 1066 29.42 -9.16 -24.55
C LEU A 1066 29.03 -8.87 -26.01
N LEU A 1067 27.87 -8.25 -26.24
CA LEU A 1067 27.45 -7.79 -27.57
C LEU A 1067 28.39 -6.71 -28.13
N ALA A 1068 28.78 -5.72 -27.31
CA ALA A 1068 29.77 -4.73 -27.71
C ALA A 1068 31.16 -5.34 -27.97
N GLN A 1069 31.55 -6.37 -27.20
CA GLN A 1069 32.81 -7.09 -27.40
C GLN A 1069 32.81 -7.95 -28.67
N SER A 1070 31.69 -8.60 -29.02
CA SER A 1070 31.56 -9.36 -30.27
C SER A 1070 31.46 -8.46 -31.51
N GLN A 1071 31.07 -7.19 -31.33
CA GLN A 1071 31.01 -6.17 -32.39
C GLN A 1071 32.32 -5.38 -32.60
N LYS A 1072 33.32 -5.46 -31.70
CA LYS A 1072 34.61 -4.78 -31.89
C LYS A 1072 35.38 -5.36 -33.10
N LYS A 1073 35.88 -4.48 -33.98
CA LYS A 1073 36.76 -4.85 -35.10
C LYS A 1073 38.07 -5.45 -34.58
N ASP A 1074 38.56 -6.50 -35.23
CA ASP A 1074 39.87 -7.09 -34.95
C ASP A 1074 40.79 -6.90 -36.16
N TYR A 1075 41.52 -5.79 -36.18
CA TYR A 1075 42.38 -5.40 -37.31
C TYR A 1075 43.45 -6.46 -37.67
N TYR A 1076 43.89 -7.27 -36.69
CA TYR A 1076 44.81 -8.37 -36.94
C TYR A 1076 44.16 -9.50 -37.74
N LYS A 1077 42.88 -9.80 -37.48
CA LYS A 1077 42.09 -10.75 -38.29
C LYS A 1077 41.81 -10.21 -39.69
N VAL A 1078 41.55 -8.90 -39.83
CA VAL A 1078 41.34 -8.25 -41.15
C VAL A 1078 42.57 -8.38 -42.05
N LEU A 1079 43.78 -8.22 -41.50
CA LEU A 1079 45.03 -8.45 -42.24
C LEU A 1079 45.50 -9.92 -42.27
N GLY A 1080 44.82 -10.84 -41.57
CA GLY A 1080 45.13 -12.27 -41.55
C GLY A 1080 46.46 -12.62 -40.87
N ILE A 1081 46.80 -11.95 -39.76
CA ILE A 1081 48.11 -12.01 -39.10
C ILE A 1081 48.01 -12.20 -37.58
N SER A 1082 49.10 -12.68 -36.96
CA SER A 1082 49.24 -12.75 -35.49
C SER A 1082 49.39 -11.36 -34.87
N ARG A 1083 48.94 -11.20 -33.61
CA ARG A 1083 49.25 -10.02 -32.78
C ARG A 1083 50.75 -9.80 -32.57
N SER A 1084 51.54 -10.87 -32.65
CA SER A 1084 53.01 -10.84 -32.57
C SER A 1084 53.72 -10.42 -33.87
N ALA A 1085 52.99 -10.06 -34.94
CA ALA A 1085 53.60 -9.78 -36.25
C ALA A 1085 54.49 -8.51 -36.24
N SER A 1086 55.62 -8.57 -36.94
CA SER A 1086 56.50 -7.43 -37.16
C SER A 1086 55.91 -6.45 -38.19
N LYS A 1087 56.36 -5.18 -38.18
CA LYS A 1087 55.98 -4.18 -39.21
C LYS A 1087 56.22 -4.67 -40.64
N LYS A 1088 57.27 -5.48 -40.86
CA LYS A 1088 57.63 -6.04 -42.16
C LYS A 1088 56.62 -7.08 -42.64
N GLU A 1089 56.01 -7.83 -41.73
CA GLU A 1089 54.96 -8.81 -42.01
C GLU A 1089 53.60 -8.12 -42.20
N ILE A 1090 53.25 -7.15 -41.35
CA ILE A 1090 52.05 -6.31 -41.48
C ILE A 1090 52.02 -5.63 -42.87
N LYS A 1091 53.13 -5.00 -43.27
CA LYS A 1091 53.27 -4.35 -44.59
C LYS A 1091 53.30 -5.34 -45.76
N LYS A 1092 53.67 -6.60 -45.53
CA LYS A 1092 53.62 -7.68 -46.54
C LYS A 1092 52.19 -8.24 -46.70
N ALA A 1093 51.48 -8.44 -45.59
CA ALA A 1093 50.09 -8.88 -45.56
C ALA A 1093 49.17 -7.83 -46.21
N PHE A 1094 49.29 -6.56 -45.80
CA PHE A 1094 48.60 -5.44 -46.42
C PHE A 1094 48.82 -5.39 -47.93
N ARG A 1095 50.07 -5.40 -48.41
CA ARG A 1095 50.36 -5.38 -49.86
C ARG A 1095 49.72 -6.53 -50.63
N LYS A 1096 49.68 -7.73 -50.06
CA LYS A 1096 49.01 -8.90 -50.67
C LYS A 1096 47.50 -8.67 -50.78
N LEU A 1097 46.86 -8.22 -49.71
CA LEU A 1097 45.41 -7.97 -49.65
C LEU A 1097 44.99 -6.77 -50.50
N ALA A 1098 45.77 -5.68 -50.46
CA ALA A 1098 45.58 -4.49 -51.28
C ALA A 1098 45.70 -4.76 -52.79
N GLN A 1099 46.57 -5.70 -53.19
CA GLN A 1099 46.64 -6.15 -54.59
C GLN A 1099 45.46 -7.08 -54.95
N GLN A 1100 44.98 -7.90 -54.01
CA GLN A 1100 43.86 -8.83 -54.21
C GLN A 1100 42.50 -8.13 -54.27
N TRP A 1101 42.27 -7.07 -53.49
CA TRP A 1101 40.98 -6.39 -53.34
C TRP A 1101 40.96 -4.99 -53.97
N HIS A 1102 41.87 -4.70 -54.90
CA HIS A 1102 41.94 -3.42 -55.60
C HIS A 1102 40.69 -3.21 -56.48
N PRO A 1103 39.91 -2.12 -56.33
CA PRO A 1103 38.65 -1.92 -57.05
C PRO A 1103 38.72 -2.05 -58.58
N ASP A 1104 39.82 -1.61 -59.19
CA ASP A 1104 40.02 -1.66 -60.65
C ASP A 1104 40.67 -2.96 -61.17
N LYS A 1105 40.96 -3.95 -60.29
CA LYS A 1105 41.68 -5.19 -60.66
C LYS A 1105 41.05 -6.47 -60.10
N TYR A 1106 39.97 -6.36 -59.34
CA TYR A 1106 39.24 -7.50 -58.82
C TYR A 1106 38.26 -8.02 -59.88
N ASP A 1107 38.33 -9.33 -60.17
CA ASP A 1107 37.61 -10.03 -61.23
C ASP A 1107 36.61 -11.09 -60.71
N GLY A 1108 36.37 -11.12 -59.40
CA GLY A 1108 35.46 -12.06 -58.74
C GLY A 1108 34.01 -11.58 -58.58
N GLU A 1109 33.20 -12.39 -57.88
CA GLU A 1109 31.72 -12.29 -57.87
C GLU A 1109 31.13 -11.16 -56.99
N LEU A 1110 31.92 -10.47 -56.17
CA LEU A 1110 31.42 -9.39 -55.31
C LEU A 1110 31.18 -8.08 -56.08
N THR A 1111 30.19 -7.30 -55.66
CA THR A 1111 29.89 -6.01 -56.29
C THR A 1111 31.01 -4.99 -56.05
N GLN A 1112 31.16 -4.02 -56.96
CA GLN A 1112 32.24 -3.03 -56.86
C GLN A 1112 32.19 -2.21 -55.56
N GLU A 1113 30.98 -1.94 -55.02
CA GLU A 1113 30.79 -1.34 -53.69
C GLU A 1113 31.30 -2.24 -52.55
N GLN A 1114 31.07 -3.55 -52.62
CA GLN A 1114 31.57 -4.50 -51.62
C GLN A 1114 33.10 -4.66 -51.69
N VAL A 1115 33.69 -4.57 -52.89
CA VAL A 1115 35.15 -4.57 -53.08
C VAL A 1115 35.76 -3.30 -52.51
N VAL A 1116 35.20 -2.13 -52.82
CA VAL A 1116 35.61 -0.83 -52.23
C VAL A 1116 35.49 -0.87 -50.70
N LYS A 1117 34.42 -1.43 -50.14
CA LYS A 1117 34.26 -1.57 -48.68
C LYS A 1117 35.36 -2.45 -48.07
N LYS A 1118 35.61 -3.64 -48.64
CA LYS A 1118 36.71 -4.53 -48.17
C LYS A 1118 38.07 -3.85 -48.26
N MET A 1119 38.34 -3.13 -49.36
CA MET A 1119 39.57 -2.37 -49.52
C MET A 1119 39.72 -1.27 -48.46
N SER A 1120 38.62 -0.61 -48.09
CA SER A 1120 38.58 0.36 -46.98
C SER A 1120 38.90 -0.29 -45.63
N GLU A 1121 38.29 -1.44 -45.33
CA GLU A 1121 38.55 -2.21 -44.10
C GLU A 1121 40.02 -2.69 -44.02
N ILE A 1122 40.62 -3.10 -45.15
CA ILE A 1122 42.04 -3.48 -45.27
C ILE A 1122 42.98 -2.28 -45.07
N ASN A 1123 42.62 -1.10 -45.61
CA ASN A 1123 43.37 0.13 -45.41
C ASN A 1123 43.34 0.60 -43.95
N GLU A 1124 42.15 0.63 -43.35
CA GLU A 1124 41.90 0.98 -41.95
C GLU A 1124 42.74 0.11 -41.00
N ALA A 1125 42.72 -1.21 -41.21
CA ALA A 1125 43.51 -2.17 -40.44
C ALA A 1125 45.03 -1.99 -40.59
N TYR A 1126 45.51 -1.58 -41.77
CA TYR A 1126 46.92 -1.28 -41.98
C TYR A 1126 47.34 0.06 -41.40
N GLU A 1127 46.47 1.07 -41.40
CA GLU A 1127 46.75 2.36 -40.75
C GLU A 1127 46.97 2.17 -39.24
N VAL A 1128 46.05 1.48 -38.56
CA VAL A 1128 46.14 1.21 -37.12
C VAL A 1128 47.35 0.34 -36.75
N LEU A 1129 47.70 -0.65 -37.58
CA LEU A 1129 48.75 -1.63 -37.23
C LEU A 1129 50.16 -1.30 -37.77
N SER A 1130 50.32 -0.30 -38.64
CA SER A 1130 51.66 0.07 -39.17
C SER A 1130 52.33 1.22 -38.40
N ASP A 1131 51.52 2.05 -37.74
CA ASP A 1131 51.92 3.02 -36.73
C ASP A 1131 52.13 2.33 -35.37
N ASP A 1132 53.11 2.74 -34.56
CA ASP A 1132 53.35 2.11 -33.26
C ASP A 1132 52.40 2.60 -32.17
N GLU A 1133 52.09 3.90 -32.15
CA GLU A 1133 51.24 4.52 -31.11
C GLU A 1133 49.79 4.07 -31.29
N LYS A 1134 49.27 4.07 -32.53
CA LYS A 1134 47.94 3.51 -32.83
C LYS A 1134 47.85 2.02 -32.50
N ARG A 1135 48.90 1.25 -32.80
CA ARG A 1135 48.93 -0.19 -32.52
C ARG A 1135 48.95 -0.46 -31.02
N GLU A 1136 49.76 0.27 -30.26
CA GLU A 1136 49.83 0.14 -28.81
C GLU A 1136 48.51 0.55 -28.14
N GLN A 1137 47.84 1.61 -28.60
CA GLN A 1137 46.48 1.96 -28.17
C GLN A 1137 45.49 0.81 -28.42
N PHE A 1138 45.53 0.21 -29.61
CA PHE A 1138 44.64 -0.89 -30.00
C PHE A 1138 44.89 -2.19 -29.22
N ASP A 1139 46.15 -2.55 -28.96
CA ASP A 1139 46.49 -3.72 -28.12
C ASP A 1139 46.17 -3.47 -26.64
N ASN A 1140 46.18 -2.21 -26.17
CA ASN A 1140 45.61 -1.80 -24.88
C ASN A 1140 44.06 -1.70 -24.88
N GLY A 1141 43.40 -2.03 -26.00
CA GLY A 1141 41.94 -2.20 -26.09
C GLY A 1141 41.14 -0.94 -26.47
N VAL A 1142 41.82 0.19 -26.70
CA VAL A 1142 41.23 1.45 -27.18
C VAL A 1142 41.34 1.50 -28.70
N ASP A 1143 40.21 1.69 -29.40
CA ASP A 1143 40.24 1.74 -30.87
C ASP A 1143 40.68 3.15 -31.32
N PRO A 1144 41.83 3.33 -32.00
CA PRO A 1144 42.33 4.66 -32.36
C PRO A 1144 41.44 5.40 -33.35
N ASN A 1145 40.58 4.68 -34.08
CA ASN A 1145 39.70 5.24 -35.10
C ASN A 1145 38.23 5.40 -34.62
N ASP A 1146 37.91 5.00 -33.39
CA ASP A 1146 36.58 5.23 -32.79
C ASP A 1146 36.43 6.67 -32.27
N GLN A 1147 35.69 7.47 -33.03
CA GLN A 1147 35.42 8.88 -32.72
C GLN A 1147 34.67 9.10 -31.39
N GLN A 1148 34.00 8.08 -30.83
CA GLN A 1148 33.30 8.22 -29.54
C GLN A 1148 34.26 8.10 -28.34
N GLN A 1149 35.37 7.37 -28.47
CA GLN A 1149 36.34 7.19 -27.38
C GLN A 1149 37.29 8.40 -27.24
N GLN A 1150 37.66 9.06 -28.35
CA GLN A 1150 38.60 10.19 -28.33
C GLN A 1150 38.12 11.42 -27.53
N GLN A 1151 36.80 11.59 -27.34
CA GLN A 1151 36.26 12.75 -26.60
C GLN A 1151 36.42 12.65 -25.07
N GLN A 1152 36.74 11.48 -24.50
CA GLN A 1152 36.77 11.31 -23.03
C GLN A 1152 38.13 11.58 -22.35
N GLN A 1153 39.22 11.79 -23.09
CA GLN A 1153 40.55 12.06 -22.49
C GLN A 1153 40.94 13.55 -22.44
N GLY A 1154 40.12 14.46 -22.99
CA GLY A 1154 40.47 15.86 -23.26
C GLY A 1154 40.51 16.84 -22.07
N PHE A 1155 40.55 16.40 -20.81
CA PHE A 1155 40.44 17.31 -19.64
C PHE A 1155 41.38 16.99 -18.45
N ARG A 1156 42.71 17.02 -18.68
CA ARG A 1156 43.72 17.21 -17.62
C ARG A 1156 44.98 17.96 -18.10
N HIS A 1157 44.96 19.30 -18.06
CA HIS A 1157 46.03 20.20 -17.59
C HIS A 1157 45.90 21.63 -18.17
N GLY A 1158 46.36 22.62 -17.39
CA GLY A 1158 46.81 23.93 -17.91
C GLY A 1158 45.72 24.97 -18.14
N GLY A 1159 45.69 26.01 -17.30
CA GLY A 1159 44.85 27.18 -17.53
C GLY A 1159 45.45 28.14 -18.55
N GLY A 1160 44.63 28.66 -19.46
CA GLY A 1160 45.00 29.69 -20.44
C GLY A 1160 43.76 30.25 -21.14
N GLN A 1161 43.58 31.56 -21.15
CA GLN A 1161 42.42 32.25 -21.74
C GLN A 1161 42.39 32.08 -23.26
N PRO A 1162 41.29 31.57 -23.87
CA PRO A 1162 41.17 31.45 -25.32
C PRO A 1162 40.73 32.79 -25.95
N PHE A 1163 41.67 33.50 -26.59
CA PHE A 1163 41.32 34.60 -27.49
C PHE A 1163 40.55 34.08 -28.71
N PHE A 1164 39.34 34.58 -28.94
CA PHE A 1164 38.69 34.46 -30.24
C PHE A 1164 39.33 35.42 -31.24
N PHE A 1165 39.61 34.93 -32.45
CA PHE A 1165 39.70 35.79 -33.63
C PHE A 1165 38.91 35.19 -34.80
N GLN A 1166 38.46 36.08 -35.68
CA GLN A 1166 37.29 35.88 -36.54
C GLN A 1166 37.69 35.62 -38.00
N ASN A 1167 37.28 34.48 -38.56
CA ASN A 1167 37.05 34.17 -39.99
C ASN A 1167 36.53 32.72 -40.09
N GLY A 1168 35.71 32.29 -41.05
CA GLY A 1168 35.16 32.98 -42.22
C GLY A 1168 35.39 32.15 -43.50
N PHE A 1169 34.34 31.94 -44.31
CA PHE A 1169 34.32 31.11 -45.55
C PHE A 1169 34.38 29.57 -45.35
N PRO A 1170 34.07 28.74 -46.38
CA PRO A 1170 32.79 28.75 -47.10
C PRO A 1170 32.21 27.35 -47.40
N GLN A 1171 31.07 27.32 -48.10
CA GLN A 1171 30.41 26.11 -48.61
C GLN A 1171 31.00 25.63 -49.96
N GLY A 1172 31.39 24.36 -50.03
CA GLY A 1172 31.42 23.57 -51.27
C GLY A 1172 32.73 23.50 -52.06
N GLY A 1173 32.91 22.40 -52.80
CA GLY A 1173 34.03 22.17 -53.73
C GLY A 1173 34.70 20.81 -53.55
N GLY A 1174 34.35 19.83 -54.38
CA GLY A 1174 35.13 18.60 -54.50
C GLY A 1174 36.31 18.78 -55.45
N GLN A 1175 37.46 18.17 -55.14
CA GLN A 1175 38.60 18.07 -56.06
C GLN A 1175 39.06 16.61 -56.17
N GLN A 1176 39.35 16.19 -57.40
CA GLN A 1176 39.93 14.88 -57.70
C GLN A 1176 41.44 14.93 -57.47
N PHE A 1177 41.98 14.01 -56.68
CA PHE A 1177 43.42 13.81 -56.59
C PHE A 1177 43.89 12.83 -57.67
N HIS A 1178 44.56 13.35 -58.71
CA HIS A 1178 45.36 12.54 -59.61
C HIS A 1178 46.68 12.16 -58.94
N PHE A 1179 46.97 10.86 -58.88
CA PHE A 1179 48.31 10.36 -58.58
C PHE A 1179 49.09 10.13 -59.87
N ASN A 1180 50.27 10.73 -59.99
CA ASN A 1180 51.33 10.23 -60.86
C ASN A 1180 52.16 9.21 -60.06
N PHE A 1181 52.68 8.19 -60.76
CA PHE A 1181 53.55 7.14 -60.21
C PHE A 1181 55.02 7.59 -60.08
#